data_AF-A0A3N3ZSM6-F1
#
_entry.id   AF-A0A3N3ZSM6-F1
#
_cell.length_a   1.000
_cell.length_b   1.000
_cell.length_c   1.000
_cell.angle_alpha   90.00
_cell.angle_beta   90.00
_cell.angle_gamma   90.00
#
_symmetry.space_group_name_H-M   'P 1'
#
loop_
_entity.id
_entity.type
_entity.pdbx_description
1 polymer ?
#
loop_
_entity_poly.entity_id
_entity_poly.type
_entity_poly.pdbx_seq_one_letter_code
_entity_poly.pdbx_strand_id
1 'polypeptide(L)'
;MKSANALTTNKPGVDTDRGTTEDPLDLLCVGIGPFGLGLACLADPLEDLRVAFLDKAPEFNWHPGLLFEDATLQVPFLADLVTMADPTSRFSYLSWLKQTQRLYPFYVRESFYPLRREYNDYCRWASSEVRGLHWNQEVVDVTRPDPEGPWAVRTVSTDPAQTEQVWWTRHLVVGTGTRPTLPGMLQDAGADAIHTADYLHRREDLVSRDHVTVLGSGQSAAEVVVDLLEATDGPAVDWITRSPRFYPMEYSKLSLELTSPEYLDHFRDLPEDQRDRINADQPQLHRGISDDTINRLHEALYVRRNTGGRAPVRLLAATALESVGRHDGRLLLGWTLAENHRERQTLTDAVVAGSGYEPTPVPWLDRIRGELFTDAQGRLSPDRLHRANAEGTVHVLNHGEHTHALVAPDLGMGPLRNAHILAHVTGAEPYLTESRTTFQSFGRLPQTAGLKVLTCPESTVHAVTISQRQFTLRPVNVDVDAPLLHEWLSAPRAQAWGLVGADERRVAAEYERMQQEPSERAWLLEESGRPIGLVETYDPACSPLAAAYPVRDGDVGLHLFLAPAEAPVPGTSRAAMAAALDLLLADPAVQRVVVEPDAANHAIRRINRWAGFLEQGEVDLPDKTACLSFLDRANHRDPSRLSLDTAGSEDHIDAPNTLNTVEATA
;
A
#
# COMPACT_ATOMS: atom_id res chain seq x y z
N MET A 1 15.49 -57.63 2.05
CA MET A 1 16.84 -57.95 2.54
C MET A 1 17.87 -57.48 1.52
N LYS A 2 18.31 -56.22 1.65
CA LYS A 2 19.60 -55.68 1.21
C LYS A 2 19.69 -54.28 1.83
N SER A 3 20.67 -54.14 2.71
CA SER A 3 20.88 -53.01 3.63
C SER A 3 21.11 -51.71 2.88
N ALA A 4 20.37 -50.67 3.25
CA ALA A 4 20.73 -49.29 2.97
C ALA A 4 21.44 -48.72 4.19
N ASN A 5 22.70 -48.33 3.97
CA ASN A 5 23.54 -47.65 4.95
C ASN A 5 22.82 -46.42 5.51
N ALA A 6 22.84 -46.31 6.84
CA ALA A 6 22.56 -45.09 7.56
C ALA A 6 23.57 -44.01 7.14
N LEU A 7 23.14 -43.13 6.24
CA LEU A 7 23.70 -41.79 6.11
C LEU A 7 22.94 -40.92 7.12
N THR A 8 23.61 -40.59 8.22
CA THR A 8 23.25 -39.46 9.06
C THR A 8 23.35 -38.18 8.21
N THR A 9 22.24 -37.80 7.58
CA THR A 9 22.09 -36.48 6.98
C THR A 9 21.69 -35.52 8.10
N ASN A 10 22.64 -34.66 8.49
CA ASN A 10 22.32 -33.41 9.20
C ASN A 10 21.19 -32.70 8.43
N LYS A 11 20.16 -32.24 9.14
CA LYS A 11 19.15 -31.34 8.58
C LYS A 11 19.86 -30.09 8.01
N PRO A 12 19.49 -29.57 6.82
CA PRO A 12 20.02 -28.30 6.35
C PRO A 12 19.49 -27.16 7.25
N GLY A 13 20.42 -26.35 7.79
CA GLY A 13 20.20 -24.93 8.07
C GLY A 13 19.32 -24.52 9.27
N VAL A 14 19.66 -24.91 10.50
CA VAL A 14 19.43 -23.98 11.63
C VAL A 14 20.65 -23.06 11.63
N ASP A 15 20.56 -21.93 10.94
CA ASP A 15 21.60 -20.91 11.02
C ASP A 15 21.54 -20.31 12.43
N THR A 16 22.52 -20.58 13.28
CA THR A 16 22.58 -20.02 14.65
C THR A 16 23.24 -18.65 14.68
N ASP A 17 23.54 -18.08 13.52
CA ASP A 17 24.10 -16.74 13.41
C ASP A 17 23.10 -15.70 13.92
N ARG A 18 23.51 -14.98 14.96
CA ARG A 18 22.73 -13.90 15.59
C ARG A 18 23.24 -12.52 15.20
N GLY A 19 24.25 -12.45 14.34
CA GLY A 19 25.04 -11.26 14.08
C GLY A 19 25.90 -10.83 15.28
N THR A 20 26.86 -9.95 15.02
CA THR A 20 27.59 -9.20 16.05
C THR A 20 27.50 -7.70 15.78
N THR A 21 28.09 -6.89 16.64
CA THR A 21 28.24 -5.44 16.41
C THR A 21 29.01 -5.12 15.14
N GLU A 22 30.08 -5.88 14.85
CA GLU A 22 30.95 -5.68 13.68
C GLU A 22 30.41 -6.35 12.41
N ASP A 23 29.63 -7.43 12.59
CA ASP A 23 29.09 -8.24 11.49
C ASP A 23 27.61 -8.58 11.75
N PRO A 24 26.72 -7.57 11.76
CA PRO A 24 25.29 -7.75 12.03
C PRO A 24 24.58 -8.47 10.88
N LEU A 25 23.42 -9.05 11.18
CA LEU A 25 22.48 -9.51 10.15
C LEU A 25 22.02 -8.33 9.28
N ASP A 26 21.67 -8.60 8.02
CA ASP A 26 21.09 -7.57 7.15
C ASP A 26 19.64 -7.27 7.55
N LEU A 27 18.89 -8.30 7.91
CA LEU A 27 17.48 -8.19 8.28
C LEU A 27 17.10 -9.12 9.43
N LEU A 28 16.37 -8.61 10.41
CA LEU A 28 15.73 -9.41 11.45
C LEU A 28 14.25 -9.05 11.54
N CYS A 29 13.37 -10.05 11.40
CA CYS A 29 11.93 -9.88 11.51
C CYS A 29 11.39 -10.48 12.81
N VAL A 30 10.56 -9.73 13.52
CA VAL A 30 9.91 -10.14 14.78
C VAL A 30 8.43 -10.43 14.51
N GLY A 31 8.05 -11.70 14.57
CA GLY A 31 6.73 -12.22 14.26
C GLY A 31 6.71 -13.01 12.96
N ILE A 32 6.34 -14.28 13.04
CA ILE A 32 6.26 -15.24 11.92
C ILE A 32 4.78 -15.58 11.65
N GLY A 33 3.96 -14.53 11.51
CA GLY A 33 2.65 -14.64 10.85
C GLY A 33 2.79 -14.83 9.34
N PRO A 34 1.69 -14.89 8.57
CA PRO A 34 1.75 -15.08 7.12
C PRO A 34 2.67 -14.08 6.40
N PHE A 35 2.68 -12.81 6.82
CA PHE A 35 3.51 -11.78 6.20
C PHE A 35 5.01 -11.94 6.49
N GLY A 36 5.37 -12.21 7.75
CA GLY A 36 6.76 -12.46 8.15
C GLY A 36 7.30 -13.76 7.53
N LEU A 37 6.46 -14.80 7.45
CA LEU A 37 6.79 -16.03 6.75
C LEU A 37 6.96 -15.81 5.24
N GLY A 38 6.12 -14.98 4.62
CA GLY A 38 6.28 -14.60 3.21
C GLY A 38 7.59 -13.86 2.95
N LEU A 39 7.98 -12.97 3.87
CA LEU A 39 9.26 -12.27 3.80
C LEU A 39 10.43 -13.25 3.89
N ALA A 40 10.35 -14.25 4.77
CA ALA A 40 11.34 -15.32 4.86
C ALA A 40 11.42 -16.14 3.56
N CYS A 41 10.29 -16.49 2.96
CA CYS A 41 10.24 -17.27 1.73
C CYS A 41 10.84 -16.52 0.53
N LEU A 42 10.66 -15.18 0.48
CA LEU A 42 11.27 -14.31 -0.53
C LEU A 42 12.74 -13.97 -0.21
N ALA A 43 13.16 -14.01 1.05
CA ALA A 43 14.57 -13.84 1.40
C ALA A 43 15.42 -15.10 1.12
N ASP A 44 14.85 -16.29 1.28
CA ASP A 44 15.56 -17.58 1.18
C ASP A 44 16.40 -17.79 -0.11
N PRO A 45 15.95 -17.41 -1.33
CA PRO A 45 16.76 -17.57 -2.54
C PRO A 45 17.88 -16.53 -2.69
N LEU A 46 17.95 -15.49 -1.85
CA LEU A 46 18.94 -14.42 -1.94
C LEU A 46 20.20 -14.82 -1.14
N GLU A 47 21.17 -15.45 -1.81
CA GLU A 47 22.34 -16.08 -1.17
C GLU A 47 23.23 -15.11 -0.38
N ASP A 48 23.29 -13.84 -0.77
CA ASP A 48 24.12 -12.80 -0.13
C ASP A 48 23.42 -12.09 1.06
N LEU A 49 22.19 -12.48 1.40
CA LEU A 49 21.39 -11.80 2.42
C LEU A 49 21.37 -12.61 3.74
N ARG A 50 21.90 -12.03 4.82
CA ARG A 50 21.86 -12.64 6.17
C ARG A 50 20.59 -12.22 6.91
N VAL A 51 19.72 -13.20 7.17
CA VAL A 51 18.39 -12.95 7.75
C VAL A 51 18.07 -13.85 8.94
N ALA A 52 17.30 -13.31 9.89
CA ALA A 52 16.67 -14.09 10.95
C ALA A 52 15.21 -13.69 11.17
N PHE A 53 14.38 -14.65 11.53
CA PHE A 53 12.96 -14.45 11.81
C PHE A 53 12.62 -15.07 13.16
N LEU A 54 12.04 -14.29 14.07
CA LEU A 54 11.81 -14.67 15.45
C LEU A 54 10.32 -14.76 15.75
N ASP A 55 9.87 -15.80 16.43
CA ASP A 55 8.52 -15.87 17.00
C ASP A 55 8.52 -16.55 18.37
N LYS A 56 7.65 -16.09 19.27
CA LYS A 56 7.49 -16.68 20.60
C LYS A 56 6.73 -18.00 20.58
N ALA A 57 5.90 -18.22 19.57
CA ALA A 57 5.19 -19.48 19.37
C ALA A 57 6.20 -20.63 19.11
N PRO A 58 5.84 -21.87 19.45
CA PRO A 58 6.69 -23.03 19.19
C PRO A 58 6.69 -23.47 17.71
N GLU A 59 5.68 -23.06 16.95
CA GLU A 59 5.49 -23.41 15.55
C GLU A 59 4.47 -22.48 14.89
N PHE A 60 4.41 -22.50 13.55
CA PHE A 60 3.38 -21.79 12.80
C PHE A 60 1.99 -22.42 13.03
N ASN A 61 1.02 -21.62 13.46
CA ASN A 61 -0.38 -22.01 13.57
C ASN A 61 -1.30 -20.79 13.47
N TRP A 62 -1.99 -20.62 12.34
CA TRP A 62 -2.71 -19.40 12.03
C TRP A 62 -4.22 -19.54 12.31
N HIS A 63 -4.70 -18.78 13.31
CA HIS A 63 -6.08 -18.77 13.81
C HIS A 63 -6.67 -20.16 14.13
N PRO A 64 -6.01 -20.98 14.97
CA PRO A 64 -6.40 -22.38 15.22
C PRO A 64 -7.85 -22.57 15.69
N GLY A 65 -8.38 -21.68 16.53
CA GLY A 65 -9.75 -21.81 17.03
C GLY A 65 -10.85 -21.42 16.04
N LEU A 66 -10.50 -21.10 14.79
CA LEU A 66 -11.42 -20.80 13.67
C LEU A 66 -11.15 -21.64 12.42
N LEU A 67 -10.35 -22.71 12.53
CA LEU A 67 -10.05 -23.65 11.46
C LEU A 67 -11.17 -24.69 11.24
N PHE A 68 -12.38 -24.21 10.93
CA PHE A 68 -13.51 -25.06 10.51
C PHE A 68 -13.13 -25.92 9.31
N GLU A 69 -13.76 -27.09 9.16
CA GLU A 69 -13.40 -28.06 8.11
C GLU A 69 -13.60 -27.53 6.69
N ASP A 70 -14.61 -26.69 6.50
CA ASP A 70 -15.08 -26.18 5.22
C ASP A 70 -14.87 -24.67 5.04
N ALA A 71 -14.34 -23.97 6.06
CA ALA A 71 -14.07 -22.55 5.95
C ALA A 71 -12.99 -22.27 4.91
N THR A 72 -13.28 -21.35 3.98
CA THR A 72 -12.34 -20.89 2.96
C THR A 72 -11.66 -19.59 3.37
N LEU A 73 -10.55 -19.28 2.72
CA LEU A 73 -10.08 -17.89 2.64
C LEU A 73 -11.07 -17.05 1.81
N GLN A 74 -11.04 -15.74 2.06
CA GLN A 74 -11.77 -14.74 1.26
C GLN A 74 -10.88 -14.10 0.18
N VAL A 75 -9.69 -14.66 -0.04
CA VAL A 75 -8.73 -14.25 -1.07
C VAL A 75 -8.40 -15.46 -1.96
N PRO A 76 -8.09 -15.25 -3.24
CA PRO A 76 -7.70 -16.33 -4.14
C PRO A 76 -6.37 -16.95 -3.71
N PHE A 77 -6.10 -18.19 -4.09
CA PHE A 77 -4.84 -18.88 -3.79
C PHE A 77 -3.58 -18.19 -4.36
N LEU A 78 -3.75 -17.24 -5.29
CA LEU A 78 -2.67 -16.38 -5.79
C LEU A 78 -2.13 -15.44 -4.69
N ALA A 79 -2.97 -15.07 -3.72
CA ALA A 79 -2.60 -14.36 -2.50
C ALA A 79 -1.95 -15.32 -1.48
N ASP A 80 -0.99 -16.12 -1.94
CA ASP A 80 -0.14 -16.94 -1.09
C ASP A 80 1.08 -16.15 -0.57
N LEU A 81 2.09 -16.83 -0.06
CA LEU A 81 3.26 -16.19 0.55
C LEU A 81 4.16 -15.46 -0.46
N VAL A 82 4.12 -15.80 -1.75
CA VAL A 82 5.19 -15.45 -2.71
C VAL A 82 4.73 -15.16 -4.14
N THR A 83 3.62 -15.73 -4.60
CA THR A 83 3.23 -15.78 -6.02
C THR A 83 3.05 -14.39 -6.64
N MET A 84 2.53 -13.42 -5.88
CA MET A 84 2.37 -12.05 -6.36
C MET A 84 3.70 -11.27 -6.52
N ALA A 85 4.82 -11.81 -6.04
CA ALA A 85 6.16 -11.25 -6.28
C ALA A 85 7.00 -12.14 -7.22
N ASP A 86 6.90 -13.47 -7.07
CA ASP A 86 7.57 -14.45 -7.91
C ASP A 86 6.73 -15.73 -8.05
N PRO A 87 5.97 -15.88 -9.16
CA PRO A 87 5.20 -17.09 -9.44
C PRO A 87 6.07 -18.36 -9.62
N THR A 88 7.38 -18.22 -9.84
CA THR A 88 8.30 -19.35 -10.02
C THR A 88 8.84 -19.89 -8.70
N SER A 89 8.61 -19.18 -7.59
CA SER A 89 9.12 -19.53 -6.28
C SER A 89 8.73 -20.96 -5.88
N ARG A 90 9.71 -21.68 -5.33
CA ARG A 90 9.51 -23.03 -4.79
C ARG A 90 8.47 -23.07 -3.67
N PHE A 91 8.23 -21.92 -3.01
CA PHE A 91 7.28 -21.75 -1.91
C PHE A 91 5.86 -21.38 -2.37
N SER A 92 5.57 -21.33 -3.68
CA SER A 92 4.21 -21.07 -4.14
C SER A 92 3.24 -22.15 -3.66
N TYR A 93 1.98 -21.77 -3.47
CA TYR A 93 0.90 -22.65 -3.05
C TYR A 93 0.69 -23.79 -4.06
N LEU A 94 0.86 -23.52 -5.36
CA LEU A 94 0.82 -24.55 -6.41
C LEU A 94 2.00 -25.53 -6.31
N SER A 95 3.21 -25.04 -5.99
CA SER A 95 4.37 -25.90 -5.73
C SER A 95 4.12 -26.82 -4.54
N TRP A 96 3.56 -26.29 -3.45
CA TRP A 96 3.16 -27.09 -2.29
C TRP A 96 2.12 -28.16 -2.64
N LEU A 97 1.05 -27.81 -3.36
CA LEU A 97 0.05 -28.77 -3.83
C LEU A 97 0.69 -29.86 -4.70
N LYS A 98 1.67 -29.51 -5.54
CA LYS A 98 2.40 -30.48 -6.36
C LYS A 98 3.23 -31.43 -5.49
N GLN A 99 4.00 -30.91 -4.54
CA GLN A 99 4.88 -31.68 -3.67
C GLN A 99 4.10 -32.59 -2.72
N THR A 100 2.92 -32.17 -2.29
CA THR A 100 2.01 -32.95 -1.44
C THR A 100 1.03 -33.83 -2.21
N GLN A 101 1.17 -33.93 -3.53
CA GLN A 101 0.32 -34.74 -4.43
C GLN A 101 -1.18 -34.36 -4.42
N ARG A 102 -1.48 -33.10 -4.08
CA ARG A 102 -2.85 -32.54 -4.02
C ARG A 102 -3.23 -31.69 -5.24
N LEU A 103 -2.29 -31.41 -6.14
CA LEU A 103 -2.50 -30.51 -7.29
C LEU A 103 -3.66 -30.94 -8.20
N TYR A 104 -3.77 -32.21 -8.58
CA TYR A 104 -4.84 -32.68 -9.47
C TYR A 104 -6.23 -32.65 -8.81
N PRO A 105 -6.39 -33.12 -7.56
CA PRO A 105 -7.63 -32.89 -6.80
C PRO A 105 -8.02 -31.41 -6.71
N PHE A 106 -7.05 -30.51 -6.44
CA PHE A 106 -7.29 -29.08 -6.38
C PHE A 106 -7.68 -28.50 -7.75
N TYR A 107 -7.03 -28.94 -8.84
CA TYR A 107 -7.39 -28.57 -10.20
C TYR A 107 -8.85 -28.93 -10.53
N VAL A 108 -9.29 -30.13 -10.17
CA VAL A 108 -10.68 -30.57 -10.38
C VAL A 108 -11.67 -29.83 -9.47
N ARG A 109 -11.24 -29.40 -8.28
CA ARG A 109 -12.07 -28.59 -7.38
C ARG A 109 -12.48 -27.25 -8.00
N GLU A 110 -11.69 -26.73 -8.95
CA GLU A 110 -11.97 -25.51 -9.73
C GLU A 110 -12.41 -24.31 -8.87
N SER A 111 -11.83 -24.18 -7.69
CA SER A 111 -12.13 -23.10 -6.74
C SER A 111 -10.89 -22.28 -6.47
N PHE A 112 -11.00 -20.97 -6.70
CA PHE A 112 -9.94 -20.01 -6.40
C PHE A 112 -9.67 -19.87 -4.89
N TYR A 113 -10.64 -20.19 -4.03
CA TYR A 113 -10.55 -19.98 -2.60
C TYR A 113 -10.11 -21.26 -1.88
N PRO A 114 -8.87 -21.34 -1.36
CA PRO A 114 -8.41 -22.52 -0.63
C PRO A 114 -9.10 -22.63 0.74
N LEU A 115 -9.09 -23.83 1.33
CA LEU A 115 -9.56 -24.01 2.71
C LEU A 115 -8.58 -23.34 3.68
N ARG A 116 -9.06 -22.76 4.80
CA ARG A 116 -8.18 -22.16 5.82
C ARG A 116 -7.21 -23.16 6.42
N ARG A 117 -7.68 -24.39 6.66
CA ARG A 117 -6.84 -25.51 7.13
C ARG A 117 -5.75 -25.85 6.13
N GLU A 118 -6.10 -25.86 4.85
CA GLU A 118 -5.18 -26.14 3.75
C GLU A 118 -4.12 -25.04 3.63
N TYR A 119 -4.51 -23.77 3.77
CA TYR A 119 -3.57 -22.65 3.82
C TYR A 119 -2.65 -22.70 5.05
N ASN A 120 -3.19 -23.08 6.22
CA ASN A 120 -2.37 -23.29 7.42
C ASN A 120 -1.35 -24.43 7.23
N ASP A 121 -1.75 -25.55 6.63
CA ASP A 121 -0.85 -26.66 6.31
C ASP A 121 0.24 -26.24 5.30
N TYR A 122 -0.13 -25.43 4.31
CA TYR A 122 0.81 -24.82 3.36
C TYR A 122 1.84 -23.95 4.07
N CYS A 123 1.42 -23.03 4.94
CA CYS A 123 2.34 -22.18 5.71
C CYS A 123 3.22 -23.00 6.66
N ARG A 124 2.68 -24.05 7.30
CA ARG A 124 3.47 -24.97 8.12
C ARG A 124 4.54 -25.68 7.29
N TRP A 125 4.18 -26.16 6.10
CA TRP A 125 5.13 -26.75 5.17
C TRP A 125 6.22 -25.73 4.77
N ALA A 126 5.85 -24.52 4.36
CA ALA A 126 6.81 -23.49 3.99
C ALA A 126 7.76 -23.16 5.16
N SER A 127 7.22 -23.05 6.37
CA SER A 127 8.00 -22.80 7.59
C SER A 127 8.97 -23.94 7.95
N SER A 128 8.73 -25.16 7.46
CA SER A 128 9.64 -26.29 7.66
C SER A 128 10.78 -26.35 6.62
N GLU A 129 10.65 -25.61 5.52
CA GLU A 129 11.54 -25.64 4.36
C GLU A 129 12.39 -24.37 4.20
N VAL A 130 11.92 -23.26 4.77
CA VAL A 130 12.57 -21.94 4.72
C VAL A 130 13.64 -21.82 5.81
N ARG A 131 14.76 -21.18 5.49
CA ARG A 131 15.89 -20.96 6.42
C ARG A 131 15.65 -19.77 7.35
N GLY A 132 16.41 -19.70 8.44
CA GLY A 132 16.47 -18.53 9.33
C GLY A 132 15.29 -18.34 10.30
N LEU A 133 14.42 -19.34 10.48
CA LEU A 133 13.32 -19.26 11.45
C LEU A 133 13.76 -19.72 12.85
N HIS A 134 13.41 -18.92 13.86
CA HIS A 134 13.68 -19.17 15.27
C HIS A 134 12.41 -19.05 16.10
N TRP A 135 11.81 -20.21 16.37
CA TRP A 135 10.66 -20.35 17.26
C TRP A 135 11.05 -20.27 18.73
N ASN A 136 10.06 -20.10 19.61
CA ASN A 136 10.25 -19.96 21.05
C ASN A 136 11.16 -18.78 21.45
N GLN A 137 11.17 -17.69 20.68
CA GLN A 137 11.94 -16.47 20.95
C GLN A 137 10.98 -15.31 21.22
N GLU A 138 10.81 -14.93 22.50
CA GLU A 138 10.05 -13.73 22.86
C GLU A 138 10.97 -12.52 22.88
N VAL A 139 10.73 -11.54 22.02
CA VAL A 139 11.45 -10.26 22.04
C VAL A 139 10.96 -9.41 23.20
N VAL A 140 11.90 -8.95 24.03
CA VAL A 140 11.61 -8.20 25.26
C VAL A 140 12.14 -6.78 25.26
N ASP A 141 13.12 -6.47 24.42
CA ASP A 141 13.73 -5.13 24.36
C ASP A 141 14.47 -4.92 23.04
N VAL A 142 14.43 -3.70 22.51
CA VAL A 142 15.22 -3.25 21.36
C VAL A 142 15.94 -1.97 21.72
N THR A 143 17.23 -1.91 21.41
CA THR A 143 18.09 -0.74 21.65
C THR A 143 19.04 -0.51 20.50
N ARG A 144 19.60 0.70 20.41
CA ARG A 144 20.67 1.04 19.47
C ARG A 144 21.83 1.68 20.25
N PRO A 145 22.94 0.95 20.48
CA PRO A 145 24.04 1.47 21.29
C PRO A 145 24.78 2.66 20.65
N ASP A 146 24.86 2.66 19.31
CA ASP A 146 25.45 3.71 18.49
C ASP A 146 24.38 4.18 17.50
N PRO A 147 24.07 5.50 17.39
CA PRO A 147 23.12 6.02 16.43
C PRO A 147 23.37 5.60 14.98
N GLU A 148 24.63 5.35 14.58
CA GLU A 148 24.97 4.89 13.23
C GLU A 148 25.18 3.35 13.16
N GLY A 149 25.12 2.66 14.30
CA GLY A 149 25.37 1.22 14.42
C GLY A 149 24.12 0.34 14.23
N PRO A 150 24.26 -0.99 14.35
CA PRO A 150 23.15 -1.93 14.23
C PRO A 150 22.22 -1.90 15.46
N TRP A 151 21.00 -2.40 15.27
CA TRP A 151 20.04 -2.64 16.34
C TRP A 151 20.42 -3.87 17.16
N ALA A 152 20.28 -3.77 18.48
CA ALA A 152 20.36 -4.88 19.43
C ALA A 152 18.96 -5.31 19.84
N VAL A 153 18.56 -6.53 19.47
CA VAL A 153 17.26 -7.14 19.77
C VAL A 153 17.45 -8.22 20.83
N ARG A 154 16.90 -8.01 22.02
CA ARG A 154 17.00 -8.96 23.13
C ARG A 154 15.80 -9.89 23.15
N THR A 155 16.06 -11.19 23.27
CA THR A 155 15.04 -12.23 23.39
C THR A 155 15.17 -13.01 24.68
N VAL A 156 14.06 -13.62 25.10
CA VAL A 156 13.98 -14.64 26.14
C VAL A 156 13.35 -15.89 25.53
N SER A 157 13.92 -17.08 25.76
CA SER A 157 13.29 -18.32 25.30
C SER A 157 11.99 -18.59 26.05
N THR A 158 10.96 -19.05 25.34
CA THR A 158 9.66 -19.38 25.98
C THR A 158 9.66 -20.73 26.69
N ASP A 159 10.75 -21.49 26.57
CA ASP A 159 10.97 -22.71 27.35
C ASP A 159 11.20 -22.41 28.85
N PRO A 160 11.12 -23.42 29.73
CA PRO A 160 11.34 -23.23 31.16
C PRO A 160 12.74 -22.73 31.53
N ALA A 161 13.72 -22.83 30.62
CA ALA A 161 15.08 -22.37 30.88
C ALA A 161 15.20 -20.84 30.77
N GLN A 162 14.26 -20.16 30.07
CA GLN A 162 14.18 -18.70 29.97
C GLN A 162 15.52 -18.06 29.61
N THR A 163 16.18 -18.64 28.61
CA THR A 163 17.52 -18.26 28.16
C THR A 163 17.46 -16.91 27.46
N GLU A 164 18.23 -15.95 27.94
CA GLU A 164 18.38 -14.65 27.29
C GLU A 164 19.38 -14.69 26.14
N GLN A 165 19.06 -14.01 25.04
CA GLN A 165 19.94 -13.86 23.88
C GLN A 165 19.86 -12.43 23.33
N VAL A 166 20.89 -12.03 22.58
CA VAL A 166 20.93 -10.76 21.86
C VAL A 166 21.23 -11.04 20.40
N TRP A 167 20.48 -10.39 19.52
CA TRP A 167 20.61 -10.42 18.08
C TRP A 167 21.00 -9.04 17.56
N TRP A 168 21.86 -8.99 16.56
CA TRP A 168 22.35 -7.76 15.96
C TRP A 168 21.92 -7.68 14.49
N THR A 169 21.27 -6.59 14.11
CA THR A 169 20.74 -6.43 12.75
C THR A 169 20.88 -4.99 12.23
N ARG A 170 21.04 -4.83 10.91
CA ARG A 170 20.96 -3.53 10.23
C ARG A 170 19.51 -3.07 10.07
N HIS A 171 18.63 -3.96 9.61
CA HIS A 171 17.21 -3.68 9.46
C HIS A 171 16.37 -4.52 10.42
N LEU A 172 15.43 -3.87 11.13
CA LEU A 172 14.44 -4.51 11.99
C LEU A 172 13.06 -4.47 11.32
N VAL A 173 12.38 -5.60 11.24
CA VAL A 173 11.00 -5.69 10.72
C VAL A 173 10.05 -6.09 11.84
N VAL A 174 9.02 -5.28 12.08
CA VAL A 174 7.98 -5.54 13.09
C VAL A 174 6.81 -6.23 12.41
N GLY A 175 6.66 -7.54 12.63
CA GLY A 175 5.62 -8.39 12.04
C GLY A 175 4.73 -9.11 13.06
N THR A 176 4.54 -8.52 14.25
CA THR A 176 3.82 -9.13 15.39
C THR A 176 2.30 -9.28 15.19
N GLY A 177 1.76 -8.77 14.09
CA GLY A 177 0.37 -8.94 13.69
C GLY A 177 -0.64 -8.37 14.69
N THR A 178 -1.76 -9.06 14.83
CA THR A 178 -2.89 -8.61 15.65
C THR A 178 -3.26 -9.68 16.69
N ARG A 179 -3.93 -9.25 17.76
CA ARG A 179 -4.44 -10.12 18.83
C ARG A 179 -5.96 -9.98 18.98
N PRO A 180 -6.67 -11.03 19.39
CA PRO A 180 -8.12 -10.95 19.61
C PRO A 180 -8.44 -9.97 20.73
N THR A 181 -9.48 -9.16 20.55
CA THR A 181 -9.91 -8.17 21.55
C THR A 181 -11.28 -8.51 22.07
N LEU A 182 -11.37 -8.81 23.38
CA LEU A 182 -12.65 -8.97 24.07
C LEU A 182 -13.02 -7.64 24.74
N PRO A 183 -14.25 -7.10 24.56
CA PRO A 183 -14.70 -5.90 25.26
C PRO A 183 -14.51 -6.02 26.76
N GLY A 184 -14.05 -4.95 27.42
CA GLY A 184 -13.67 -4.97 28.85
C GLY A 184 -14.76 -5.57 29.75
N MET A 185 -16.03 -5.19 29.55
CA MET A 185 -17.17 -5.72 30.31
C MET A 185 -17.38 -7.25 30.17
N LEU A 186 -16.89 -7.87 29.09
CA LEU A 186 -16.95 -9.31 28.87
C LEU A 186 -15.73 -10.04 29.45
N GLN A 187 -14.62 -9.34 29.68
CA GLN A 187 -13.45 -9.94 30.34
C GLN A 187 -13.81 -10.37 31.77
N ASP A 188 -14.62 -9.58 32.47
CA ASP A 188 -15.09 -9.87 33.83
C ASP A 188 -16.07 -11.06 33.90
N ALA A 189 -16.63 -11.49 32.77
CA ALA A 189 -17.52 -12.65 32.71
C ALA A 189 -16.77 -13.99 32.85
N GLY A 190 -15.44 -14.00 32.71
CA GLY A 190 -14.61 -15.19 32.87
C GLY A 190 -14.88 -16.25 31.79
N ALA A 191 -14.88 -17.53 32.17
CA ALA A 191 -14.97 -18.65 31.22
C ALA A 191 -16.29 -18.75 30.43
N ASP A 192 -17.32 -17.99 30.84
CA ASP A 192 -18.63 -17.92 30.19
C ASP A 192 -18.63 -16.92 29.02
N ALA A 193 -17.59 -16.11 28.83
CA ALA A 193 -17.42 -15.25 27.66
C ALA A 193 -16.08 -15.54 26.98
N ILE A 194 -16.13 -15.85 25.68
CA ILE A 194 -14.94 -16.14 24.88
C ILE A 194 -14.90 -15.27 23.63
N HIS A 195 -13.72 -15.09 23.07
CA HIS A 195 -13.57 -14.55 21.73
C HIS A 195 -13.79 -15.65 20.68
N THR A 196 -14.22 -15.31 19.46
CA THR A 196 -14.35 -16.29 18.36
C THR A 196 -13.06 -17.05 18.06
N ALA A 197 -11.90 -16.44 18.35
CA ALA A 197 -10.58 -17.06 18.21
C ALA A 197 -10.39 -18.33 19.04
N ASP A 198 -11.21 -18.56 20.07
CA ASP A 198 -11.16 -19.74 20.94
C ASP A 198 -12.36 -20.70 20.71
N TYR A 199 -13.21 -20.40 19.73
CA TYR A 199 -14.51 -21.07 19.57
C TYR A 199 -14.38 -22.58 19.40
N LEU A 200 -13.58 -23.06 18.44
CA LEU A 200 -13.46 -24.51 18.18
C LEU A 200 -12.91 -25.29 19.38
N HIS A 201 -12.11 -24.66 20.23
CA HIS A 201 -11.61 -25.27 21.47
C HIS A 201 -12.71 -25.43 22.53
N ARG A 202 -13.79 -24.65 22.43
CA ARG A 202 -14.93 -24.61 23.35
C ARG A 202 -16.24 -25.09 22.73
N ARG A 203 -16.20 -25.53 21.47
CA ARG A 203 -17.39 -25.87 20.67
C ARG A 203 -18.32 -26.84 21.38
N GLU A 204 -17.81 -27.97 21.85
CA GLU A 204 -18.64 -29.01 22.49
C GLU A 204 -19.32 -28.52 23.77
N ASP A 205 -18.62 -27.70 24.57
CA ASP A 205 -19.20 -27.05 25.76
C ASP A 205 -20.34 -26.09 25.35
N LEU A 206 -20.10 -25.24 24.34
CA LEU A 206 -21.10 -24.27 23.85
C LEU A 206 -22.33 -24.93 23.22
N VAL A 207 -22.13 -25.99 22.43
CA VAL A 207 -23.22 -26.76 21.82
C VAL A 207 -24.09 -27.43 22.88
N SER A 208 -23.50 -27.79 24.03
CA SER A 208 -24.23 -28.41 25.15
C SER A 208 -24.98 -27.43 26.06
N ARG A 209 -24.81 -26.11 25.88
CA ARG A 209 -25.53 -25.10 26.68
C ARG A 209 -26.99 -24.99 26.25
N ASP A 210 -27.82 -24.40 27.11
CA ASP A 210 -29.23 -24.13 26.76
C ASP A 210 -29.36 -22.87 25.88
N HIS A 211 -28.54 -21.85 26.11
CA HIS A 211 -28.56 -20.58 25.37
C HIS A 211 -27.17 -19.96 25.23
N VAL A 212 -26.82 -19.61 23.99
CA VAL A 212 -25.56 -18.94 23.63
C VAL A 212 -25.86 -17.64 22.90
N THR A 213 -25.17 -16.56 23.27
CA THR A 213 -25.23 -15.27 22.58
C THR A 213 -23.95 -15.03 21.79
N VAL A 214 -24.07 -14.86 20.48
CA VAL A 214 -22.95 -14.50 19.59
C VAL A 214 -22.99 -12.99 19.31
N LEU A 215 -21.86 -12.32 19.48
CA LEU A 215 -21.71 -10.89 19.23
C LEU A 215 -20.92 -10.61 17.96
N GLY A 216 -21.26 -9.54 17.26
CA GLY A 216 -20.53 -9.06 16.09
C GLY A 216 -21.18 -9.47 14.78
N SER A 217 -20.79 -8.82 13.69
CA SER A 217 -21.39 -8.95 12.35
C SER A 217 -20.46 -9.51 11.29
N GLY A 218 -19.18 -9.76 11.63
CA GLY A 218 -18.18 -10.21 10.66
C GLY A 218 -18.24 -11.70 10.37
N GLN A 219 -17.43 -12.13 9.40
CA GLN A 219 -17.31 -13.51 8.94
C GLN A 219 -17.21 -14.54 10.09
N SER A 220 -16.31 -14.34 11.06
CA SER A 220 -16.13 -15.31 12.17
C SER A 220 -17.38 -15.46 13.05
N ALA A 221 -18.14 -14.38 13.27
CA ALA A 221 -19.38 -14.47 14.03
C ALA A 221 -20.44 -15.26 13.26
N ALA A 222 -20.54 -15.04 11.94
CA ALA A 222 -21.45 -15.77 11.08
C ALA A 222 -21.11 -17.27 11.02
N GLU A 223 -19.83 -17.64 10.90
CA GLU A 223 -19.37 -19.03 10.90
C GLU A 223 -19.71 -19.75 12.22
N VAL A 224 -19.50 -19.09 13.36
CA VAL A 224 -19.91 -19.62 14.67
C VAL A 224 -21.41 -19.84 14.74
N VAL A 225 -22.21 -18.87 14.29
CA VAL A 225 -23.67 -19.02 14.29
C VAL A 225 -24.10 -20.18 13.41
N VAL A 226 -23.58 -20.28 12.19
CA VAL A 226 -23.86 -21.41 11.28
C VAL A 226 -23.59 -22.75 11.97
N ASP A 227 -22.40 -22.92 12.57
CA ASP A 227 -22.03 -24.17 13.23
C ASP A 227 -22.94 -24.52 14.44
N LEU A 228 -23.30 -23.54 15.27
CA LEU A 228 -24.26 -23.74 16.36
C LEU A 228 -25.67 -24.08 15.86
N LEU A 229 -26.07 -23.53 14.72
CA LEU A 229 -27.38 -23.77 14.13
C LEU A 229 -27.51 -25.15 13.48
N GLU A 230 -26.43 -25.63 12.84
CA GLU A 230 -26.35 -26.93 12.17
C GLU A 230 -26.21 -28.10 13.15
N ALA A 231 -25.73 -27.86 14.37
CA ALA A 231 -25.68 -28.88 15.42
C ALA A 231 -27.07 -29.50 15.71
N THR A 232 -27.14 -30.84 15.75
CA THR A 232 -28.40 -31.60 15.92
C THR A 232 -29.18 -31.20 17.18
N ASP A 233 -28.50 -31.08 18.30
CA ASP A 233 -29.09 -30.67 19.59
C ASP A 233 -28.53 -29.31 20.05
N GLY A 234 -28.24 -28.41 19.10
CA GLY A 234 -27.60 -27.12 19.39
C GLY A 234 -28.48 -26.17 20.22
N PRO A 235 -27.85 -25.19 20.90
CA PRO A 235 -28.46 -24.31 21.89
C PRO A 235 -29.50 -23.36 21.28
N ALA A 236 -30.26 -22.65 22.11
CA ALA A 236 -30.86 -21.41 21.66
C ALA A 236 -29.75 -20.41 21.27
N VAL A 237 -29.93 -19.66 20.18
CA VAL A 237 -28.89 -18.74 19.67
C VAL A 237 -29.43 -17.33 19.53
N ASP A 238 -28.78 -16.38 20.18
CA ASP A 238 -28.95 -14.96 19.94
C ASP A 238 -27.76 -14.42 19.16
N TRP A 239 -27.96 -13.93 17.93
CA TRP A 239 -26.92 -13.25 17.18
C TRP A 239 -27.17 -11.75 17.16
N ILE A 240 -26.34 -11.00 17.88
CA ILE A 240 -26.55 -9.57 18.15
C ILE A 240 -25.35 -8.75 17.66
N THR A 241 -25.62 -7.66 16.93
CA THR A 241 -24.56 -6.79 16.41
C THR A 241 -24.90 -5.31 16.51
N ARG A 242 -23.86 -4.50 16.75
CA ARG A 242 -23.91 -3.03 16.68
C ARG A 242 -24.06 -2.53 15.24
N SER A 243 -23.60 -3.32 14.27
CA SER A 243 -23.76 -2.98 12.85
C SER A 243 -25.24 -2.78 12.51
N PRO A 244 -25.60 -1.79 11.68
CA PRO A 244 -27.00 -1.54 11.38
C PRO A 244 -27.69 -2.73 10.71
N ARG A 245 -26.93 -3.56 9.98
CA ARG A 245 -27.37 -4.78 9.31
C ARG A 245 -26.25 -5.84 9.34
N PHE A 246 -26.56 -7.05 8.88
CA PHE A 246 -25.58 -8.08 8.54
C PHE A 246 -25.19 -7.91 7.07
N TYR A 247 -24.02 -7.34 6.80
CA TYR A 247 -23.61 -6.95 5.46
C TYR A 247 -22.79 -8.04 4.76
N PRO A 248 -23.00 -8.27 3.46
CA PRO A 248 -22.06 -9.04 2.68
C PRO A 248 -20.71 -8.31 2.60
N MET A 249 -19.65 -9.07 2.37
CA MET A 249 -18.37 -8.53 1.94
C MET A 249 -18.53 -7.93 0.55
N GLU A 250 -18.12 -6.69 0.37
CA GLU A 250 -18.09 -6.06 -0.94
C GLU A 250 -16.91 -6.62 -1.73
N TYR A 251 -17.21 -7.39 -2.79
CA TYR A 251 -16.22 -8.12 -3.57
C TYR A 251 -16.38 -7.87 -5.08
N SER A 252 -17.07 -6.80 -5.47
CA SER A 252 -17.14 -6.40 -6.87
C SER A 252 -15.76 -5.97 -7.38
N LYS A 253 -15.47 -6.27 -8.66
CA LYS A 253 -14.14 -6.06 -9.25
C LYS A 253 -13.65 -4.61 -9.17
N LEU A 254 -14.55 -3.64 -9.28
CA LEU A 254 -14.19 -2.22 -9.15
C LEU A 254 -13.86 -1.88 -7.69
N SER A 255 -14.57 -2.43 -6.72
CA SER A 255 -14.21 -2.22 -5.30
C SER A 255 -12.90 -2.90 -4.92
N LEU A 256 -12.56 -4.03 -5.54
CA LEU A 256 -11.26 -4.69 -5.33
C LEU A 256 -10.07 -3.85 -5.82
N GLU A 257 -10.24 -2.90 -6.73
CA GLU A 257 -9.16 -1.98 -7.09
C GLU A 257 -8.76 -1.03 -5.95
N LEU A 258 -9.53 -0.97 -4.85
CA LEU A 258 -9.12 -0.27 -3.63
C LEU A 258 -7.99 -1.00 -2.89
N THR A 259 -7.73 -2.28 -3.18
CA THR A 259 -6.56 -3.00 -2.69
C THR A 259 -5.41 -2.86 -3.70
N SER A 260 -4.95 -1.63 -3.91
CA SER A 260 -3.93 -1.29 -4.92
C SER A 260 -2.90 -0.28 -4.39
N PRO A 261 -1.70 -0.23 -4.99
CA PRO A 261 -0.73 0.84 -4.78
C PRO A 261 -1.32 2.24 -4.99
N GLU A 262 -2.15 2.42 -6.03
CA GLU A 262 -2.70 3.72 -6.39
C GLU A 262 -3.73 4.24 -5.38
N TYR A 263 -4.60 3.37 -4.87
CA TYR A 263 -5.52 3.78 -3.80
C TYR A 263 -4.78 4.08 -2.50
N LEU A 264 -3.72 3.32 -2.20
CA LEU A 264 -2.85 3.59 -1.05
C LEU A 264 -2.25 4.99 -1.13
N ASP A 265 -1.71 5.40 -2.28
CA ASP A 265 -1.17 6.75 -2.48
C ASP A 265 -2.23 7.82 -2.24
N HIS A 266 -3.40 7.68 -2.87
CA HIS A 266 -4.52 8.59 -2.62
C HIS A 266 -4.91 8.66 -1.15
N PHE A 267 -5.03 7.51 -0.49
CA PHE A 267 -5.45 7.44 0.90
C PHE A 267 -4.45 8.14 1.83
N ARG A 268 -3.15 7.98 1.57
CA ARG A 268 -2.08 8.62 2.37
C ARG A 268 -2.06 10.14 2.26
N ASP A 269 -2.41 10.67 1.10
CA ASP A 269 -2.51 12.12 0.86
C ASP A 269 -3.64 12.78 1.67
N LEU A 270 -4.61 12.00 2.17
CA LEU A 270 -5.70 12.53 2.97
C LEU A 270 -5.23 12.92 4.38
N PRO A 271 -5.84 13.96 5.00
CA PRO A 271 -5.63 14.27 6.41
C PRO A 271 -5.93 13.07 7.33
N GLU A 272 -5.23 12.96 8.46
CA GLU A 272 -5.33 11.79 9.37
C GLU A 272 -6.77 11.54 9.84
N ASP A 273 -7.51 12.60 10.16
CA ASP A 273 -8.91 12.50 10.61
C ASP A 273 -9.84 12.00 9.50
N GLN A 274 -9.53 12.28 8.23
CA GLN A 274 -10.27 11.72 7.09
C GLN A 274 -9.95 10.24 6.88
N ARG A 275 -8.67 9.85 6.99
CA ARG A 275 -8.26 8.43 6.91
C ARG A 275 -8.98 7.59 7.97
N ASP A 276 -9.00 8.07 9.22
CA ASP A 276 -9.69 7.39 10.32
C ASP A 276 -11.21 7.30 10.09
N ARG A 277 -11.85 8.36 9.57
CA ARG A 277 -13.29 8.33 9.22
C ARG A 277 -13.59 7.32 8.10
N ILE A 278 -12.83 7.34 7.00
CA ILE A 278 -13.04 6.42 5.87
C ILE A 278 -12.94 4.96 6.31
N ASN A 279 -11.91 4.61 7.09
CA ASN A 279 -11.75 3.26 7.63
C ASN A 279 -12.95 2.85 8.53
N ALA A 280 -13.49 3.78 9.31
CA ALA A 280 -14.65 3.51 10.16
C ALA A 280 -15.96 3.35 9.37
N ASP A 281 -16.13 4.09 8.27
CA ASP A 281 -17.36 4.17 7.48
C ASP A 281 -17.49 3.06 6.42
N GLN A 282 -16.42 2.30 6.16
CA GLN A 282 -16.39 1.26 5.11
C GLN A 282 -16.10 -0.16 5.63
N PRO A 283 -16.78 -0.64 6.70
CA PRO A 283 -16.53 -1.98 7.24
C PRO A 283 -16.85 -3.10 6.23
N GLN A 284 -17.72 -2.87 5.24
CA GLN A 284 -18.08 -3.86 4.22
C GLN A 284 -16.92 -4.27 3.31
N LEU A 285 -15.85 -3.47 3.21
CA LEU A 285 -14.71 -3.75 2.33
C LEU A 285 -13.73 -4.79 2.91
N HIS A 286 -13.76 -5.03 4.23
CA HIS A 286 -12.83 -5.98 4.87
C HIS A 286 -13.39 -6.71 6.10
N ARG A 287 -14.59 -6.34 6.60
CA ARG A 287 -15.26 -6.95 7.77
C ARG A 287 -16.63 -7.54 7.45
N GLY A 288 -16.98 -7.66 6.17
CA GLY A 288 -18.24 -8.27 5.72
C GLY A 288 -18.25 -9.80 5.82
N ILE A 289 -19.43 -10.38 5.58
CA ILE A 289 -19.63 -11.84 5.54
C ILE A 289 -19.62 -12.29 4.07
N SER A 290 -18.97 -13.41 3.76
CA SER A 290 -19.02 -13.97 2.40
C SER A 290 -20.45 -14.36 2.00
N ASP A 291 -20.77 -14.21 0.72
CA ASP A 291 -22.09 -14.59 0.17
C ASP A 291 -22.42 -16.07 0.44
N ASP A 292 -21.41 -16.95 0.35
CA ASP A 292 -21.56 -18.37 0.66
C ASP A 292 -22.01 -18.60 2.11
N THR A 293 -21.36 -17.94 3.08
CA THR A 293 -21.73 -18.04 4.49
C THR A 293 -23.11 -17.43 4.77
N ILE A 294 -23.48 -16.32 4.11
CA ILE A 294 -24.82 -15.74 4.21
C ILE A 294 -25.88 -16.73 3.71
N ASN A 295 -25.64 -17.36 2.56
CA ASN A 295 -26.56 -18.34 1.99
C ASN A 295 -26.69 -19.56 2.90
N ARG A 296 -25.57 -20.10 3.39
CA ARG A 296 -25.56 -21.24 4.31
C ARG A 296 -26.27 -20.94 5.62
N LEU A 297 -26.06 -19.75 6.18
CA LEU A 297 -26.80 -19.28 7.36
C LEU A 297 -28.31 -19.25 7.09
N HIS A 298 -28.73 -18.69 5.96
CA HIS A 298 -30.15 -18.62 5.60
C HIS A 298 -30.76 -20.01 5.49
N GLU A 299 -30.08 -20.97 4.85
CA GLU A 299 -30.50 -22.37 4.79
C GLU A 299 -30.60 -23.01 6.17
N ALA A 300 -29.59 -22.83 7.04
CA ALA A 300 -29.60 -23.35 8.40
C ALA A 300 -30.79 -22.80 9.21
N LEU A 301 -31.09 -21.50 9.10
CA LEU A 301 -32.27 -20.87 9.71
C LEU A 301 -33.58 -21.46 9.17
N TYR A 302 -33.68 -21.66 7.85
CA TYR A 302 -34.87 -22.20 7.20
C TYR A 302 -35.15 -23.64 7.65
N VAL A 303 -34.12 -24.50 7.66
CA VAL A 303 -34.21 -25.88 8.15
C VAL A 303 -34.65 -25.90 9.61
N ARG A 304 -34.02 -25.09 10.46
CA ARG A 304 -34.30 -25.08 11.90
C ARG A 304 -35.72 -24.62 12.22
N ARG A 305 -36.23 -23.61 11.50
CA ARG A 305 -37.61 -23.13 11.62
C ARG A 305 -38.64 -24.21 11.30
N ASN A 306 -38.35 -25.08 10.32
CA ASN A 306 -39.30 -26.05 9.80
C ASN A 306 -39.18 -27.45 10.42
N THR A 307 -38.11 -27.75 11.17
CA THR A 307 -37.86 -29.09 11.71
C THR A 307 -38.64 -29.40 13.01
N GLY A 308 -39.20 -28.40 13.68
CA GLY A 308 -39.94 -28.58 14.95
C GLY A 308 -39.06 -29.05 16.11
N GLY A 309 -39.35 -28.64 17.34
CA GLY A 309 -38.61 -29.07 18.54
C GLY A 309 -37.17 -28.55 18.67
N ARG A 310 -36.65 -27.79 17.70
CA ARG A 310 -35.33 -27.15 17.77
C ARG A 310 -35.37 -25.90 18.65
N ALA A 311 -34.26 -25.63 19.35
CA ALA A 311 -34.13 -24.45 20.19
C ALA A 311 -34.20 -23.15 19.37
N PRO A 312 -34.80 -22.07 19.92
CA PRO A 312 -35.11 -20.85 19.19
C PRO A 312 -33.86 -20.07 18.78
N VAL A 313 -34.02 -19.23 17.75
CA VAL A 313 -32.96 -18.36 17.22
C VAL A 313 -33.48 -16.93 17.10
N ARG A 314 -32.69 -15.95 17.51
CA ARG A 314 -32.99 -14.52 17.37
C ARG A 314 -31.80 -13.80 16.75
N LEU A 315 -32.08 -12.96 15.76
CA LEU A 315 -31.07 -12.11 15.12
C LEU A 315 -31.47 -10.65 15.37
N LEU A 316 -30.53 -9.84 15.85
CA LEU A 316 -30.77 -8.43 16.16
C LEU A 316 -29.60 -7.56 15.72
N ALA A 317 -29.85 -6.67 14.77
CA ALA A 317 -28.90 -5.66 14.32
C ALA A 317 -29.10 -4.35 15.08
N ALA A 318 -28.25 -3.36 14.79
CA ALA A 318 -28.31 -2.00 15.34
C ALA A 318 -28.44 -1.98 16.88
N THR A 319 -27.76 -2.90 17.58
CA THR A 319 -27.90 -3.08 19.03
C THR A 319 -26.53 -3.18 19.69
N ALA A 320 -26.25 -2.29 20.63
CA ALA A 320 -25.00 -2.23 21.37
C ALA A 320 -25.15 -2.93 22.73
N LEU A 321 -24.09 -3.63 23.15
CA LEU A 321 -23.96 -4.17 24.50
C LEU A 321 -23.45 -3.05 25.42
N GLU A 322 -24.21 -2.73 26.46
CA GLU A 322 -23.89 -1.66 27.42
C GLU A 322 -23.44 -2.19 28.78
N SER A 323 -23.94 -3.37 29.17
CA SER A 323 -23.58 -3.96 30.46
C SER A 323 -23.61 -5.48 30.44
N VAL A 324 -22.77 -6.07 31.30
CA VAL A 324 -22.72 -7.50 31.56
C VAL A 324 -22.76 -7.67 33.07
N GLY A 325 -23.70 -8.49 33.55
CA GLY A 325 -23.84 -8.86 34.95
C GLY A 325 -24.08 -10.35 35.10
N ARG A 326 -24.38 -10.78 36.34
CA ARG A 326 -24.78 -12.15 36.64
C ARG A 326 -26.17 -12.18 37.25
N HIS A 327 -26.95 -13.19 36.89
CA HIS A 327 -28.27 -13.44 37.47
C HIS A 327 -28.53 -14.96 37.46
N ASP A 328 -28.74 -15.54 38.65
CA ASP A 328 -28.99 -16.97 38.85
C ASP A 328 -27.98 -17.90 38.13
N GLY A 329 -26.69 -17.55 38.24
CA GLY A 329 -25.60 -18.34 37.64
C GLY A 329 -25.38 -18.11 36.14
N ARG A 330 -26.25 -17.33 35.47
CA ARG A 330 -26.17 -16.98 34.04
C ARG A 330 -25.65 -15.56 33.85
N LEU A 331 -25.25 -15.22 32.62
CA LEU A 331 -24.89 -13.86 32.24
C LEU A 331 -26.16 -13.05 31.93
N LEU A 332 -26.25 -11.86 32.51
CA LEU A 332 -27.29 -10.87 32.22
C LEU A 332 -26.68 -9.78 31.34
N LEU A 333 -27.09 -9.74 30.07
CA LEU A 333 -26.61 -8.80 29.07
C LEU A 333 -27.61 -7.64 28.94
N GLY A 334 -27.14 -6.41 29.10
CA GLY A 334 -27.90 -5.18 28.90
C GLY A 334 -27.58 -4.53 27.55
N TRP A 335 -28.63 -4.14 26.83
CA TRP A 335 -28.55 -3.70 25.44
C TRP A 335 -29.20 -2.34 25.24
N THR A 336 -28.67 -1.56 24.30
CA THR A 336 -29.31 -0.35 23.78
C THR A 336 -29.47 -0.45 22.26
N LEU A 337 -30.70 -0.26 21.79
CA LEU A 337 -30.99 -0.20 20.36
C LEU A 337 -30.60 1.18 19.80
N ALA A 338 -29.77 1.22 18.76
CA ALA A 338 -29.22 2.44 18.20
C ALA A 338 -30.30 3.38 17.61
N GLU A 339 -31.37 2.82 17.06
CA GLU A 339 -32.39 3.59 16.32
C GLU A 339 -33.40 4.31 17.22
N ASN A 340 -33.70 3.75 18.40
CA ASN A 340 -34.75 4.27 19.29
C ASN A 340 -34.36 4.36 20.77
N HIS A 341 -33.10 4.07 21.08
CA HIS A 341 -32.52 4.11 22.42
C HIS A 341 -33.28 3.27 23.46
N ARG A 342 -34.02 2.24 23.01
CA ARG A 342 -34.69 1.33 23.94
C ARG A 342 -33.67 0.40 24.58
N GLU A 343 -33.79 0.27 25.89
CA GLU A 343 -33.01 -0.68 26.67
C GLU A 343 -33.70 -2.04 26.74
N ARG A 344 -32.91 -3.10 26.67
CA ARG A 344 -33.37 -4.48 26.87
C ARG A 344 -32.35 -5.28 27.66
N GLN A 345 -32.80 -6.38 28.26
CA GLN A 345 -31.93 -7.33 28.93
C GLN A 345 -32.16 -8.74 28.39
N THR A 346 -31.13 -9.58 28.45
CA THR A 346 -31.21 -11.00 28.05
C THR A 346 -30.34 -11.84 28.97
N LEU A 347 -30.86 -13.00 29.39
CA LEU A 347 -30.10 -14.01 30.12
C LEU A 347 -29.50 -15.02 29.14
N THR A 348 -28.22 -15.32 29.28
CA THR A 348 -27.51 -16.30 28.45
C THR A 348 -26.52 -17.12 29.26
N ASP A 349 -26.23 -18.35 28.82
CA ASP A 349 -25.28 -19.23 29.52
C ASP A 349 -23.85 -18.94 29.10
N ALA A 350 -23.65 -18.50 27.85
CA ALA A 350 -22.34 -18.13 27.34
C ALA A 350 -22.42 -17.04 26.26
N VAL A 351 -21.32 -16.30 26.12
CA VAL A 351 -21.11 -15.32 25.06
C VAL A 351 -19.94 -15.73 24.17
N VAL A 352 -20.13 -15.69 22.86
CA VAL A 352 -19.05 -15.79 21.87
C VAL A 352 -18.92 -14.45 21.16
N ALA A 353 -17.85 -13.72 21.42
CA ALA A 353 -17.63 -12.40 20.87
C ALA A 353 -16.78 -12.43 19.61
N GLY A 354 -17.38 -12.11 18.46
CA GLY A 354 -16.69 -11.78 17.22
C GLY A 354 -16.35 -10.29 17.17
N SER A 355 -15.68 -9.80 18.21
CA SER A 355 -15.37 -8.38 18.42
C SER A 355 -14.13 -7.90 17.66
N GLY A 356 -13.46 -8.78 16.94
CA GLY A 356 -12.36 -8.45 16.04
C GLY A 356 -10.99 -8.50 16.72
N TYR A 357 -10.01 -7.91 16.05
CA TYR A 357 -8.62 -7.95 16.45
C TYR A 357 -8.06 -6.53 16.52
N GLU A 358 -7.07 -6.33 17.37
CA GLU A 358 -6.30 -5.09 17.46
C GLU A 358 -4.82 -5.35 17.19
N PRO A 359 -4.04 -4.36 16.73
CA PRO A 359 -2.60 -4.50 16.62
C PRO A 359 -1.97 -4.95 17.94
N THR A 360 -1.09 -5.96 17.88
CA THR A 360 -0.40 -6.47 19.07
C THR A 360 0.46 -5.35 19.67
N PRO A 361 0.32 -5.03 20.97
CA PRO A 361 1.21 -4.08 21.63
C PRO A 361 2.67 -4.54 21.58
N VAL A 362 3.58 -3.59 21.31
CA VAL A 362 5.01 -3.82 21.14
C VAL A 362 5.83 -2.99 22.15
N PRO A 363 5.69 -3.25 23.47
CA PRO A 363 6.37 -2.46 24.51
C PRO A 363 7.90 -2.55 24.43
N TRP A 364 8.43 -3.59 23.80
CA TRP A 364 9.86 -3.75 23.54
C TRP A 364 10.43 -2.71 22.56
N LEU A 365 9.59 -1.89 21.91
CA LEU A 365 9.99 -0.71 21.13
C LEU A 365 10.05 0.59 21.94
N ASP A 366 9.59 0.61 23.20
CA ASP A 366 9.37 1.87 23.93
C ASP A 366 10.65 2.70 24.11
N ARG A 367 11.82 2.07 24.17
CA ARG A 367 13.12 2.77 24.27
C ARG A 367 13.49 3.53 23.01
N ILE A 368 13.08 3.03 21.85
CA ILE A 368 13.40 3.61 20.53
C ILE A 368 12.21 4.36 19.95
N ARG A 369 11.11 4.51 20.70
CA ARG A 369 9.89 5.17 20.25
C ARG A 369 10.12 6.59 19.72
N GLY A 370 11.12 7.31 20.23
CA GLY A 370 11.50 8.64 19.75
C GLY A 370 12.14 8.67 18.35
N GLU A 371 12.60 7.53 17.85
CA GLU A 371 13.16 7.38 16.50
C GLU A 371 12.10 6.93 15.48
N LEU A 372 10.93 6.49 15.97
CA LEU A 372 9.87 5.95 15.14
C LEU A 372 8.88 7.03 14.69
N PHE A 373 8.38 6.89 13.47
CA PHE A 373 7.28 7.70 12.97
C PHE A 373 5.99 7.37 13.73
N THR A 374 5.36 8.39 14.29
CA THR A 374 4.06 8.28 14.95
C THR A 374 3.11 9.35 14.48
N ASP A 375 1.82 9.01 14.42
CA ASP A 375 0.76 9.98 14.14
C ASP A 375 0.38 10.82 15.37
N ALA A 376 -0.61 11.72 15.22
CA ALA A 376 -1.07 12.58 16.31
C ALA A 376 -1.64 11.81 17.52
N GLN A 377 -2.02 10.54 17.37
CA GLN A 377 -2.53 9.67 18.43
C GLN A 377 -1.44 8.76 19.02
N GLY A 378 -0.19 8.88 18.57
CA GLY A 378 0.95 8.08 19.05
C GLY A 378 0.99 6.65 18.51
N ARG A 379 0.23 6.35 17.45
CA ARG A 379 0.27 5.06 16.73
C ARG A 379 1.46 5.06 15.78
N LEU A 380 2.06 3.89 15.54
CA LEU A 380 3.14 3.76 14.53
C LEU A 380 2.60 4.11 13.15
N SER A 381 3.24 5.08 12.51
CA SER A 381 2.81 5.66 11.23
C SER A 381 3.91 5.46 10.18
N PRO A 382 4.07 4.22 9.66
CA PRO A 382 5.09 3.96 8.64
C PRO A 382 4.79 4.74 7.36
N ASP A 383 5.84 5.02 6.60
CA ASP A 383 5.76 5.68 5.30
C ASP A 383 5.17 4.77 4.21
N ARG A 384 5.11 5.27 2.97
CA ARG A 384 4.54 4.55 1.81
C ARG A 384 5.22 3.21 1.49
N LEU A 385 6.47 3.04 1.88
CA LEU A 385 7.26 1.83 1.66
C LEU A 385 7.42 1.01 2.94
N HIS A 386 6.56 1.25 3.93
CA HIS A 386 6.51 0.56 5.21
C HIS A 386 7.72 0.82 6.14
N ARG A 387 8.49 1.87 5.89
CA ARG A 387 9.59 2.32 6.77
C ARG A 387 9.01 3.10 7.94
N ALA A 388 9.47 2.81 9.14
CA ALA A 388 8.96 3.37 10.38
C ALA A 388 9.94 4.33 11.08
N ASN A 389 11.09 4.65 10.48
CA ASN A 389 12.02 5.66 10.98
C ASN A 389 12.71 6.42 9.83
N ALA A 390 13.32 7.56 10.16
CA ALA A 390 13.96 8.45 9.19
C ALA A 390 15.11 7.78 8.41
N GLU A 391 15.83 6.85 9.04
CA GLU A 391 16.95 6.14 8.41
C GLU A 391 16.50 4.94 7.56
N GLY A 392 15.23 4.55 7.59
CA GLY A 392 14.73 3.37 6.87
C GLY A 392 15.30 2.04 7.39
N THR A 393 15.72 1.99 8.65
CA THR A 393 16.28 0.80 9.31
C THR A 393 15.25 0.04 10.15
N VAL A 394 14.04 0.59 10.32
CA VAL A 394 12.90 -0.11 10.93
C VAL A 394 11.76 -0.18 9.92
N HIS A 395 11.17 -1.36 9.74
CA HIS A 395 10.04 -1.62 8.84
C HIS A 395 8.89 -2.26 9.59
N VAL A 396 7.68 -2.23 9.02
CA VAL A 396 6.50 -2.80 9.67
C VAL A 396 5.62 -3.60 8.71
N LEU A 397 5.21 -4.80 9.13
CA LEU A 397 4.26 -5.66 8.43
C LEU A 397 2.93 -5.68 9.17
N ASN A 398 1.84 -5.50 8.43
CA ASN A 398 0.47 -5.63 8.95
C ASN A 398 0.19 -4.77 10.20
N HIS A 399 0.76 -3.58 10.21
CA HIS A 399 0.45 -2.51 11.15
C HIS A 399 0.18 -1.28 10.31
N GLY A 400 -0.90 -0.56 10.62
CA GLY A 400 -1.18 0.69 9.93
C GLY A 400 -2.35 0.68 8.96
N GLU A 401 -3.49 0.05 9.26
CA GLU A 401 -4.74 0.33 8.52
C GLU A 401 -5.01 1.85 8.44
N HIS A 402 -4.68 2.61 9.49
CA HIS A 402 -4.80 4.08 9.54
C HIS A 402 -3.84 4.83 8.59
N THR A 403 -2.83 4.16 8.04
CA THR A 403 -1.88 4.72 7.05
C THR A 403 -1.91 4.01 5.70
N HIS A 404 -2.41 2.78 5.64
CA HIS A 404 -2.35 1.90 4.48
C HIS A 404 -3.70 1.30 4.08
N ALA A 405 -4.80 1.75 4.68
CA ALA A 405 -6.17 1.32 4.38
C ALA A 405 -6.31 -0.22 4.33
N LEU A 406 -7.07 -0.71 3.35
CA LEU A 406 -7.40 -2.12 3.12
C LEU A 406 -6.17 -2.95 2.72
N VAL A 407 -5.13 -2.31 2.19
CA VAL A 407 -3.89 -2.97 1.75
C VAL A 407 -3.08 -3.49 2.93
N ALA A 408 -3.25 -2.92 4.13
CA ALA A 408 -2.45 -3.32 5.30
C ALA A 408 -2.68 -4.79 5.73
N PRO A 409 -3.94 -5.24 5.94
CA PRO A 409 -4.25 -6.62 6.33
C PRO A 409 -4.43 -7.60 5.17
N ASP A 410 -4.41 -7.15 3.91
CA ASP A 410 -4.63 -8.02 2.76
C ASP A 410 -3.44 -8.95 2.50
N LEU A 411 -3.72 -10.27 2.45
CA LEU A 411 -2.73 -11.28 2.10
C LEU A 411 -2.19 -11.10 0.67
N GLY A 412 -3.02 -10.63 -0.26
CA GLY A 412 -2.63 -10.41 -1.66
C GLY A 412 -1.56 -9.34 -1.83
N MET A 413 -1.50 -8.39 -0.89
CA MET A 413 -0.51 -7.31 -0.88
C MET A 413 0.75 -7.66 -0.09
N GLY A 414 0.77 -8.83 0.56
CA GLY A 414 1.90 -9.33 1.34
C GLY A 414 3.19 -9.45 0.53
N PRO A 415 3.21 -10.21 -0.59
CA PRO A 415 4.40 -10.37 -1.42
C PRO A 415 4.93 -9.05 -1.98
N LEU A 416 4.05 -8.15 -2.45
CA LEU A 416 4.46 -6.83 -2.95
C LEU A 416 5.13 -5.99 -1.86
N ARG A 417 4.55 -5.96 -0.64
CA ARG A 417 5.17 -5.29 0.52
C ARG A 417 6.54 -5.87 0.83
N ASN A 418 6.65 -7.20 0.83
CA ASN A 418 7.91 -7.88 1.11
C ASN A 418 8.97 -7.60 0.03
N ALA A 419 8.57 -7.51 -1.24
CA ALA A 419 9.45 -7.11 -2.34
C ALA A 419 10.02 -5.69 -2.13
N HIS A 420 9.20 -4.71 -1.75
CA HIS A 420 9.70 -3.35 -1.44
C HIS A 420 10.69 -3.33 -0.27
N ILE A 421 10.43 -4.10 0.79
CA ILE A 421 11.34 -4.19 1.95
C ILE A 421 12.67 -4.81 1.52
N LEU A 422 12.64 -5.93 0.79
CA LEU A 422 13.86 -6.58 0.31
C LEU A 422 14.63 -5.70 -0.67
N ALA A 423 13.93 -4.91 -1.49
CA ALA A 423 14.59 -3.98 -2.41
C ALA A 423 15.37 -2.90 -1.64
N HIS A 424 14.75 -2.31 -0.62
CA HIS A 424 15.41 -1.33 0.24
C HIS A 424 16.59 -1.93 1.02
N VAL A 425 16.42 -3.13 1.57
CA VAL A 425 17.46 -3.80 2.38
C VAL A 425 18.67 -4.22 1.55
N THR A 426 18.44 -4.69 0.32
CA THR A 426 19.51 -5.15 -0.58
C THR A 426 20.16 -4.01 -1.38
N GLY A 427 19.48 -2.86 -1.50
CA GLY A 427 19.88 -1.79 -2.42
C GLY A 427 19.75 -2.18 -3.90
N ALA A 428 19.00 -3.25 -4.20
CA ALA A 428 18.74 -3.77 -5.53
C ALA A 428 17.23 -4.06 -5.68
N GLU A 429 16.76 -4.42 -6.86
CA GLU A 429 15.36 -4.83 -7.07
C GLU A 429 15.30 -6.34 -7.34
N PRO A 430 15.34 -7.19 -6.29
CA PRO A 430 15.34 -8.65 -6.47
C PRO A 430 14.03 -9.20 -7.04
N TYR A 431 12.94 -8.43 -6.90
CA TYR A 431 11.60 -8.76 -7.37
C TYR A 431 11.00 -7.58 -8.12
N LEU A 432 10.30 -7.86 -9.21
CA LEU A 432 9.54 -6.84 -9.93
C LEU A 432 8.33 -6.41 -9.09
N THR A 433 8.03 -5.12 -9.10
CA THR A 433 6.90 -4.55 -8.36
C THR A 433 6.03 -3.71 -9.28
N GLU A 434 4.73 -4.01 -9.34
CA GLU A 434 3.78 -3.22 -10.09
C GLU A 434 3.42 -1.94 -9.34
N SER A 435 3.62 -0.80 -10.00
CA SER A 435 3.19 0.52 -9.50
C SER A 435 1.83 0.96 -10.05
N ARG A 436 1.31 0.25 -11.07
CA ARG A 436 0.03 0.54 -11.72
C ARG A 436 -0.76 -0.72 -12.02
N THR A 437 -1.88 -0.89 -11.34
CA THR A 437 -2.71 -2.09 -11.34
C THR A 437 -4.19 -1.80 -11.61
N THR A 438 -4.65 -0.55 -11.51
CA THR A 438 -6.09 -0.22 -11.56
C THR A 438 -6.55 0.44 -12.86
N PHE A 439 -7.81 0.18 -13.24
CA PHE A 439 -8.50 0.95 -14.27
C PHE A 439 -9.07 2.27 -13.72
N GLN A 440 -9.45 2.29 -12.45
CA GLN A 440 -9.87 3.50 -11.76
C GLN A 440 -8.71 4.42 -11.43
N SER A 441 -9.04 5.66 -11.11
CA SER A 441 -8.15 6.62 -10.48
C SER A 441 -8.83 7.17 -9.25
N PHE A 442 -8.02 7.49 -8.24
CA PHE A 442 -8.50 7.85 -6.92
C PHE A 442 -8.05 9.27 -6.57
N GLY A 443 -8.96 10.07 -6.00
CA GLY A 443 -8.70 11.46 -5.59
C GLY A 443 -8.49 12.48 -6.71
N ARG A 444 -8.20 12.04 -7.92
CA ARG A 444 -7.97 12.88 -9.10
C ARG A 444 -8.62 12.23 -10.32
N LEU A 445 -9.27 13.03 -11.16
CA LEU A 445 -9.61 12.57 -12.51
C LEU A 445 -8.28 12.44 -13.26
N PRO A 446 -7.97 11.26 -13.81
CA PRO A 446 -6.76 11.12 -14.59
C PRO A 446 -6.95 11.99 -15.82
N GLN A 447 -5.95 12.82 -16.14
CA GLN A 447 -6.01 13.67 -17.33
C GLN A 447 -6.10 12.87 -18.65
N THR A 448 -6.10 11.54 -18.59
CA THR A 448 -6.17 10.60 -19.71
C THR A 448 -6.99 9.36 -19.34
N ALA A 449 -7.78 8.85 -20.30
CA ALA A 449 -8.37 7.52 -20.21
C ALA A 449 -7.26 6.47 -20.40
N GLY A 450 -6.60 6.10 -19.30
CA GLY A 450 -5.51 5.12 -19.28
C GLY A 450 -4.15 5.69 -19.68
N LEU A 451 -3.14 5.39 -18.86
CA LEU A 451 -1.70 5.36 -19.21
C LEU A 451 -0.81 6.62 -19.18
N LYS A 452 -1.21 7.83 -18.78
CA LYS A 452 -0.18 8.86 -18.55
C LYS A 452 0.41 8.78 -17.13
N VAL A 453 1.49 8.01 -16.97
CA VAL A 453 2.62 8.57 -16.23
C VAL A 453 3.27 9.52 -17.25
N LEU A 454 4.04 10.53 -16.85
CA LEU A 454 5.05 11.04 -17.78
C LEU A 454 6.16 9.98 -18.09
N THR A 455 5.90 8.68 -17.91
CA THR A 455 6.75 7.56 -18.32
C THR A 455 6.56 7.34 -19.81
N CYS A 456 7.48 7.89 -20.58
CA CYS A 456 7.94 7.17 -21.74
C CYS A 456 9.00 6.15 -21.30
N PRO A 457 9.09 4.96 -21.90
CA PRO A 457 10.27 4.11 -21.76
C PRO A 457 11.54 4.95 -21.92
N GLU A 458 12.58 4.69 -21.14
CA GLU A 458 13.87 5.42 -21.21
C GLU A 458 14.44 5.48 -22.64
N SER A 459 14.08 4.51 -23.48
CA SER A 459 14.45 4.42 -24.89
C SER A 459 13.61 5.28 -25.85
N THR A 460 12.66 6.08 -25.37
CA THR A 460 11.75 6.83 -26.26
C THR A 460 12.48 8.02 -26.85
N VAL A 461 12.50 8.14 -28.18
CA VAL A 461 13.07 9.29 -28.86
C VAL A 461 11.99 9.92 -29.73
N HIS A 462 11.64 11.17 -29.45
CA HIS A 462 10.74 11.97 -30.28
C HIS A 462 11.56 12.77 -31.28
N ALA A 463 11.40 12.46 -32.56
CA ALA A 463 12.10 13.15 -33.64
C ALA A 463 11.13 14.06 -34.40
N VAL A 464 11.50 15.32 -34.59
CA VAL A 464 10.68 16.32 -35.28
C VAL A 464 11.55 17.20 -36.18
N THR A 465 11.00 17.60 -37.33
CA THR A 465 11.65 18.55 -38.24
C THR A 465 10.94 19.90 -38.18
N ILE A 466 11.65 20.94 -37.73
CA ILE A 466 11.14 22.31 -37.65
C ILE A 466 11.93 23.19 -38.61
N SER A 467 11.26 23.77 -39.61
CA SER A 467 11.89 24.63 -40.63
C SER A 467 13.17 24.04 -41.25
N GLN A 468 13.10 22.77 -41.67
CA GLN A 468 14.22 22.00 -42.25
C GLN A 468 15.38 21.65 -41.29
N ARG A 469 15.24 21.94 -39.99
CA ARG A 469 16.19 21.55 -38.95
C ARG A 469 15.65 20.32 -38.20
N GLN A 470 16.52 19.35 -37.92
CA GLN A 470 16.15 18.11 -37.23
C GLN A 470 16.41 18.22 -35.74
N PHE A 471 15.37 17.94 -34.95
CA PHE A 471 15.42 17.92 -33.49
C PHE A 471 15.05 16.54 -32.97
N THR A 472 15.70 16.13 -31.88
CA THR A 472 15.38 14.93 -31.12
C THR A 472 15.17 15.31 -29.66
N LEU A 473 14.11 14.79 -29.04
CA LEU A 473 13.88 14.84 -27.61
C LEU A 473 13.93 13.42 -27.08
N ARG A 474 14.85 13.15 -26.16
CA ARG A 474 14.99 11.86 -25.49
C ARG A 474 14.94 12.07 -23.97
N PRO A 475 14.44 11.10 -23.18
CA PRO A 475 14.57 11.14 -21.74
C PRO A 475 16.03 11.40 -21.33
N VAL A 476 16.19 12.19 -20.27
CA VAL A 476 17.48 12.36 -19.60
C VAL A 476 17.91 11.00 -19.04
N ASN A 477 19.14 10.59 -19.35
CA ASN A 477 19.81 9.46 -18.73
C ASN A 477 20.78 10.01 -17.70
N VAL A 478 20.47 9.90 -16.41
CA VAL A 478 21.26 10.57 -15.35
C VAL A 478 22.70 10.05 -15.30
N ASP A 479 22.93 8.75 -15.49
CA ASP A 479 24.27 8.15 -15.50
C ASP A 479 25.21 8.77 -16.55
N VAL A 480 24.64 9.27 -17.66
CA VAL A 480 25.39 9.81 -18.80
C VAL A 480 25.34 11.33 -18.85
N ASP A 481 24.18 11.92 -18.59
CA ASP A 481 23.90 13.33 -18.86
C ASP A 481 24.19 14.24 -17.64
N ALA A 482 24.34 13.69 -16.42
CA ALA A 482 24.56 14.49 -15.21
C ALA A 482 25.72 15.51 -15.30
N PRO A 483 26.91 15.18 -15.87
CA PRO A 483 27.98 16.15 -16.04
C PRO A 483 27.58 17.34 -16.93
N LEU A 484 26.84 17.08 -18.01
CA LEU A 484 26.37 18.10 -18.94
C LEU A 484 25.30 18.99 -18.31
N LEU A 485 24.35 18.38 -17.61
CA LEU A 485 23.30 19.10 -16.88
C LEU A 485 23.90 19.97 -15.78
N HIS A 486 24.91 19.48 -15.07
CA HIS A 486 25.64 20.26 -14.08
C HIS A 486 26.31 21.50 -14.69
N GLU A 487 26.99 21.37 -15.83
CA GLU A 487 27.57 22.53 -16.53
C GLU A 487 26.52 23.60 -16.87
N TRP A 488 25.32 23.16 -17.26
CA TRP A 488 24.24 24.05 -17.69
C TRP A 488 23.49 24.72 -16.54
N LEU A 489 23.14 23.96 -15.50
CA LEU A 489 22.19 24.35 -14.47
C LEU A 489 22.86 24.96 -13.22
N SER A 490 24.16 24.73 -13.02
CA SER A 490 24.92 25.40 -11.96
C SER A 490 25.26 26.86 -12.30
N ALA A 491 25.16 27.26 -13.57
CA ALA A 491 25.53 28.58 -14.06
C ALA A 491 24.51 29.67 -13.65
N PRO A 492 24.94 30.93 -13.39
CA PRO A 492 24.04 31.99 -12.92
C PRO A 492 22.80 32.26 -13.79
N ARG A 493 22.90 32.00 -15.09
CA ARG A 493 21.78 32.19 -16.03
C ARG A 493 20.64 31.18 -15.85
N ALA A 494 20.89 30.07 -15.15
CA ALA A 494 19.92 29.05 -14.81
C ALA A 494 19.21 29.35 -13.47
N GLN A 495 19.24 30.60 -12.98
CA GLN A 495 18.65 31.00 -11.69
C GLN A 495 17.21 30.51 -11.49
N ALA A 496 16.40 30.49 -12.55
CA ALA A 496 15.02 30.03 -12.50
C ALA A 496 14.84 28.52 -12.25
N TRP A 497 15.93 27.74 -12.26
CA TRP A 497 15.94 26.28 -12.10
C TRP A 497 16.42 25.85 -10.69
N GLY A 498 16.72 26.80 -9.79
CA GLY A 498 17.02 26.50 -8.38
C GLY A 498 18.34 25.76 -8.09
N LEU A 499 19.13 25.44 -9.13
CA LEU A 499 20.36 24.64 -9.03
C LEU A 499 21.65 25.47 -9.18
N VAL A 500 21.57 26.80 -9.17
CA VAL A 500 22.76 27.66 -9.28
C VAL A 500 23.75 27.39 -8.14
N GLY A 501 25.00 27.10 -8.49
CA GLY A 501 26.06 26.74 -7.54
C GLY A 501 25.94 25.33 -6.93
N ALA A 502 25.01 24.49 -7.40
CA ALA A 502 24.98 23.07 -7.05
C ALA A 502 26.20 22.34 -7.63
N ASP A 503 26.66 21.30 -6.93
CA ASP A 503 27.64 20.36 -7.46
C ASP A 503 26.97 19.29 -8.34
N GLU A 504 27.78 18.50 -9.04
CA GLU A 504 27.29 17.47 -9.97
C GLU A 504 26.42 16.42 -9.27
N ARG A 505 26.76 16.03 -8.04
CA ARG A 505 26.00 15.04 -7.26
C ARG A 505 24.60 15.53 -6.94
N ARG A 506 24.46 16.80 -6.55
CA ARG A 506 23.16 17.40 -6.28
C ARG A 506 22.30 17.50 -7.54
N VAL A 507 22.90 17.78 -8.70
CA VAL A 507 22.17 17.79 -9.98
C VAL A 507 21.73 16.38 -10.37
N ALA A 508 22.61 15.37 -10.24
CA ALA A 508 22.25 13.96 -10.48
C ALA A 508 21.07 13.52 -9.59
N ALA A 509 21.15 13.79 -8.29
CA ALA A 509 20.10 13.44 -7.34
C ALA A 509 18.74 14.08 -7.67
N GLU A 510 18.72 15.33 -8.16
CA GLU A 510 17.47 15.99 -8.56
C GLU A 510 16.82 15.28 -9.77
N TYR A 511 17.60 14.93 -10.79
CA TYR A 511 17.06 14.25 -11.97
C TYR A 511 16.76 12.77 -11.72
N GLU A 512 17.46 12.09 -10.80
CA GLU A 512 17.09 10.77 -10.29
C GLU A 512 15.75 10.80 -9.57
N ARG A 513 15.54 11.77 -8.68
CA ARG A 513 14.23 12.00 -8.03
C ARG A 513 13.14 12.20 -9.08
N MET A 514 13.41 13.05 -10.06
CA MET A 514 12.45 13.38 -11.11
C MET A 514 12.14 12.20 -12.03
N GLN A 515 13.09 11.28 -12.25
CA GLN A 515 12.84 10.03 -12.99
C GLN A 515 11.86 9.11 -12.25
N GLN A 516 11.90 9.11 -10.91
CA GLN A 516 11.04 8.33 -10.02
C GLN A 516 9.67 8.99 -9.78
N GLU A 517 9.52 10.28 -10.09
CA GLU A 517 8.28 11.04 -9.88
C GLU A 517 7.31 10.86 -11.07
N PRO A 518 6.12 10.26 -10.87
CA PRO A 518 5.16 10.05 -11.95
C PRO A 518 4.64 11.34 -12.60
N SER A 519 4.66 12.44 -11.84
CA SER A 519 4.10 13.73 -12.23
C SER A 519 5.10 14.66 -12.96
N GLU A 520 6.36 14.26 -13.12
CA GLU A 520 7.40 15.07 -13.80
C GLU A 520 8.22 14.23 -14.80
N ARG A 521 8.84 14.86 -15.81
CA ARG A 521 9.81 14.23 -16.72
C ARG A 521 10.72 15.23 -17.41
N ALA A 522 11.99 14.86 -17.54
CA ALA A 522 13.05 15.66 -18.15
C ALA A 522 13.46 15.05 -19.49
N TRP A 523 13.62 15.90 -20.51
CA TRP A 523 13.97 15.52 -21.86
C TRP A 523 15.17 16.34 -22.33
N LEU A 524 16.21 15.65 -22.77
CA LEU A 524 17.32 16.30 -23.46
C LEU A 524 16.91 16.63 -24.89
N LEU A 525 16.97 17.92 -25.23
CA LEU A 525 16.71 18.42 -26.57
C LEU A 525 18.02 18.52 -27.34
N GLU A 526 18.08 17.82 -28.46
CA GLU A 526 19.22 17.77 -29.36
C GLU A 526 18.86 18.31 -30.74
N GLU A 527 19.81 18.97 -31.39
CA GLU A 527 19.73 19.35 -32.79
C GLU A 527 20.84 18.64 -33.57
N SER A 528 20.46 17.83 -34.57
CA SER A 528 21.41 17.00 -35.34
C SER A 528 22.36 16.17 -34.45
N GLY A 529 21.84 15.63 -33.33
CA GLY A 529 22.59 14.83 -32.36
C GLY A 529 23.46 15.62 -31.39
N ARG A 530 23.42 16.96 -31.41
CA ARG A 530 24.11 17.80 -30.42
C ARG A 530 23.12 18.30 -29.37
N PRO A 531 23.36 18.11 -28.07
CA PRO A 531 22.53 18.69 -27.02
C PRO A 531 22.51 20.22 -27.09
N ILE A 532 21.31 20.80 -27.13
CA ILE A 532 21.09 22.25 -27.22
C ILE A 532 20.17 22.79 -26.12
N GLY A 533 19.49 21.92 -25.36
CA GLY A 533 18.58 22.34 -24.32
C GLY A 533 18.00 21.20 -23.52
N LEU A 534 17.14 21.58 -22.57
CA LEU A 534 16.45 20.70 -21.64
C LEU A 534 14.98 21.12 -21.60
N VAL A 535 14.09 20.15 -21.65
CA VAL A 535 12.65 20.34 -21.54
C VAL A 535 12.18 19.57 -20.32
N GLU A 536 11.47 20.23 -19.41
CA GLU A 536 10.78 19.56 -18.31
C GLU A 536 9.28 19.66 -18.54
N THR A 537 8.61 18.53 -18.37
CA THR A 537 7.16 18.41 -18.41
C THR A 537 6.67 18.01 -17.04
N TYR A 538 5.55 18.58 -16.60
CA TYR A 538 4.99 18.27 -15.29
C TYR A 538 3.46 18.31 -15.29
N ASP A 539 2.81 17.67 -14.34
CA ASP A 539 1.37 17.82 -14.08
C ASP A 539 1.14 19.06 -13.19
N PRO A 540 0.46 20.13 -13.68
CA PRO A 540 0.18 21.31 -12.87
C PRO A 540 -0.64 21.03 -11.60
N ALA A 541 -1.37 19.91 -11.54
CA ALA A 541 -2.09 19.49 -10.33
C ALA A 541 -1.16 18.98 -9.22
N CYS A 542 0.10 18.65 -9.54
CA CYS A 542 1.12 18.22 -8.58
C CYS A 542 2.13 19.32 -8.23
N SER A 543 1.98 20.52 -8.79
CA SER A 543 2.86 21.65 -8.54
C SER A 543 2.16 22.77 -7.75
N PRO A 544 2.88 23.81 -7.28
CA PRO A 544 2.27 24.96 -6.63
C PRO A 544 1.18 25.66 -7.47
N LEU A 545 1.13 25.43 -8.78
CA LEU A 545 0.09 25.93 -9.67
C LEU A 545 -1.31 25.41 -9.35
N ALA A 546 -1.45 24.25 -8.70
CA ALA A 546 -2.74 23.68 -8.32
C ALA A 546 -3.57 24.62 -7.43
N ALA A 547 -2.89 25.50 -6.66
CA ALA A 547 -3.54 26.53 -5.85
C ALA A 547 -3.74 27.86 -6.60
N ALA A 548 -3.02 28.08 -7.71
CA ALA A 548 -2.99 29.33 -8.44
C ALA A 548 -4.09 29.44 -9.51
N TYR A 549 -4.54 28.31 -10.07
CA TYR A 549 -5.66 28.28 -11.01
C TYR A 549 -6.40 26.92 -11.01
N PRO A 550 -7.65 26.87 -11.48
CA PRO A 550 -8.36 25.61 -11.68
C PRO A 550 -7.73 24.80 -12.82
N VAL A 551 -6.89 23.84 -12.47
CA VAL A 551 -6.27 22.89 -13.42
C VAL A 551 -7.38 22.11 -14.13
N ARG A 552 -7.28 21.98 -15.45
CA ARG A 552 -8.21 21.23 -16.30
C ARG A 552 -7.59 19.91 -16.72
N ASP A 553 -8.44 18.94 -17.02
CA ASP A 553 -8.01 17.70 -17.66
C ASP A 553 -7.31 18.01 -19.01
N GLY A 554 -6.15 17.39 -19.22
CA GLY A 554 -5.32 17.60 -20.39
C GLY A 554 -4.37 18.80 -20.29
N ASP A 555 -4.24 19.43 -19.12
CA ASP A 555 -3.23 20.45 -18.82
C ASP A 555 -1.85 19.83 -18.57
N VAL A 556 -0.86 20.18 -19.38
CA VAL A 556 0.54 19.78 -19.15
C VAL A 556 1.42 21.01 -18.98
N GLY A 557 2.19 21.04 -17.91
CA GLY A 557 3.20 22.05 -17.63
C GLY A 557 4.45 21.87 -18.49
N LEU A 558 5.09 22.98 -18.86
CA LEU A 558 6.29 22.99 -19.71
C LEU A 558 7.32 24.00 -19.18
N HIS A 559 8.54 23.52 -18.87
CA HIS A 559 9.73 24.37 -18.75
C HIS A 559 10.71 24.08 -19.88
N LEU A 560 11.34 25.14 -20.40
CA LEU A 560 12.34 25.06 -21.46
C LEU A 560 13.60 25.81 -21.05
N PHE A 561 14.73 25.12 -21.13
CA PHE A 561 16.07 25.67 -20.98
C PHE A 561 16.88 25.43 -22.24
N LEU A 562 17.71 26.41 -22.62
CA LEU A 562 18.59 26.30 -23.79
C LEU A 562 20.02 26.47 -23.33
N ALA A 563 20.90 25.55 -23.74
CA ALA A 563 22.32 25.53 -23.46
C ALA A 563 23.03 26.85 -23.85
N PRO A 564 24.17 27.19 -23.22
CA PRO A 564 24.94 28.35 -23.63
C PRO A 564 25.45 28.14 -25.06
N ALA A 565 25.36 29.17 -25.91
CA ALA A 565 25.89 29.11 -27.26
C ALA A 565 27.05 30.10 -27.40
N GLU A 566 28.20 29.61 -27.88
CA GLU A 566 29.35 30.46 -28.22
C GLU A 566 29.00 31.44 -29.36
N ALA A 567 28.21 30.99 -30.32
CA ALA A 567 27.67 31.79 -31.42
C ALA A 567 26.14 31.55 -31.52
N PRO A 568 25.30 32.53 -31.11
CA PRO A 568 23.85 32.39 -31.18
C PRO A 568 23.37 32.21 -32.63
N VAL A 569 22.62 31.15 -32.88
CA VAL A 569 21.94 30.94 -34.16
C VAL A 569 20.53 31.52 -34.07
N PRO A 570 20.15 32.47 -34.95
CA PRO A 570 18.80 33.02 -34.98
C PRO A 570 17.74 31.92 -35.10
N GLY A 571 16.62 32.11 -34.38
CA GLY A 571 15.48 31.17 -34.42
C GLY A 571 15.64 29.91 -33.57
N THR A 572 16.79 29.61 -32.97
CA THR A 572 16.97 28.38 -32.17
C THR A 572 15.99 28.27 -31.00
N SER A 573 15.74 29.35 -30.25
CA SER A 573 14.79 29.29 -29.12
C SER A 573 13.35 29.04 -29.56
N ARG A 574 12.97 29.58 -30.73
CA ARG A 574 11.67 29.36 -31.35
C ARG A 574 11.55 27.92 -31.84
N ALA A 575 12.58 27.39 -32.49
CA ALA A 575 12.62 26.01 -32.96
C ALA A 575 12.58 25.00 -31.80
N ALA A 576 13.28 25.28 -30.70
CA ALA A 576 13.25 24.47 -29.49
C ALA A 576 11.86 24.44 -28.83
N MET A 577 11.21 25.61 -28.68
CA MET A 577 9.83 25.69 -28.18
C MET A 577 8.86 24.92 -29.09
N ALA A 578 8.98 25.08 -30.41
CA ALA A 578 8.22 24.34 -31.39
C ALA A 578 8.40 22.81 -31.26
N ALA A 579 9.64 22.34 -31.08
CA ALA A 579 9.93 20.92 -30.90
C ALA A 579 9.38 20.36 -29.58
N ALA A 580 9.45 21.15 -28.49
CA ALA A 580 8.84 20.79 -27.22
C ALA A 580 7.31 20.70 -27.33
N LEU A 581 6.65 21.68 -27.95
CA LEU A 581 5.21 21.64 -28.17
C LEU A 581 4.78 20.47 -29.05
N ASP A 582 5.56 20.13 -30.08
CA ASP A 582 5.30 18.95 -30.92
C ASP A 582 5.36 17.65 -30.11
N LEU A 583 6.35 17.51 -29.20
CA LEU A 583 6.41 16.39 -28.25
C LEU A 583 5.14 16.33 -27.37
N LEU A 584 4.77 17.45 -26.72
CA LEU A 584 3.63 17.47 -25.80
C LEU A 584 2.31 17.19 -26.51
N LEU A 585 2.12 17.76 -27.72
CA LEU A 585 0.87 17.68 -28.48
C LEU A 585 0.77 16.44 -29.38
N ALA A 586 1.86 15.66 -29.54
CA ALA A 586 1.82 14.34 -30.15
C ALA A 586 0.81 13.42 -29.42
N ASP A 587 0.65 13.63 -28.12
CA ASP A 587 -0.39 13.02 -27.32
C ASP A 587 -1.74 13.74 -27.55
N PRO A 588 -2.78 13.05 -28.08
CA PRO A 588 -4.09 13.66 -28.31
C PRO A 588 -4.82 14.04 -27.03
N ALA A 589 -4.42 13.53 -25.85
CA ALA A 589 -5.06 13.88 -24.59
C ALA A 589 -4.62 15.24 -24.05
N VAL A 590 -3.46 15.75 -24.45
CA VAL A 590 -3.01 17.11 -24.10
C VAL A 590 -3.90 18.13 -24.82
N GLN A 591 -4.76 18.79 -24.06
CA GLN A 591 -5.68 19.82 -24.55
C GLN A 591 -5.14 21.22 -24.34
N ARG A 592 -4.23 21.42 -23.37
CA ARG A 592 -3.69 22.73 -23.05
C ARG A 592 -2.29 22.60 -22.46
N VAL A 593 -1.35 23.41 -22.97
CA VAL A 593 0.00 23.52 -22.41
C VAL A 593 0.05 24.74 -21.50
N VAL A 594 0.67 24.60 -20.34
CA VAL A 594 0.75 25.59 -19.28
C VAL A 594 2.20 25.99 -19.06
N VAL A 595 2.46 27.30 -18.99
CA VAL A 595 3.78 27.85 -18.69
C VAL A 595 3.65 29.00 -17.70
N GLU A 596 4.62 29.10 -16.80
CA GLU A 596 4.65 30.03 -15.69
C GLU A 596 6.07 30.62 -15.50
N PRO A 597 6.63 31.29 -16.53
CA PRO A 597 7.91 31.97 -16.38
C PRO A 597 7.82 33.07 -15.32
N ASP A 598 8.95 33.41 -14.72
CA ASP A 598 9.07 34.61 -13.89
C ASP A 598 8.54 35.84 -14.66
N ALA A 599 7.72 36.66 -14.00
CA ALA A 599 7.07 37.82 -14.60
C ALA A 599 8.07 38.79 -15.25
N ALA A 600 9.28 38.92 -14.69
CA ALA A 600 10.37 39.75 -15.19
C ALA A 600 11.13 39.13 -16.37
N ASN A 601 10.95 37.84 -16.67
CA ASN A 601 11.62 37.18 -17.78
C ASN A 601 10.94 37.48 -19.13
N HIS A 602 11.12 38.70 -19.62
CA HIS A 602 10.54 39.15 -20.88
C HIS A 602 11.03 38.37 -22.11
N ALA A 603 12.21 37.72 -22.03
CA ALA A 603 12.76 36.97 -23.16
C ALA A 603 11.95 35.71 -23.47
N ILE A 604 11.70 34.87 -22.47
CA ILE A 604 10.86 33.66 -22.64
C ILE A 604 9.40 34.01 -22.90
N ARG A 605 8.88 35.08 -22.26
CA ARG A 605 7.50 35.55 -22.52
C ARG A 605 7.27 35.91 -23.99
N ARG A 606 8.25 36.53 -24.67
CA ARG A 606 8.17 36.78 -26.12
C ARG A 606 8.14 35.49 -26.94
N ILE A 607 8.88 34.45 -26.52
CA ILE A 607 8.89 33.14 -27.19
C ILE A 607 7.54 32.44 -26.98
N ASN A 608 7.01 32.46 -25.77
CA ASN A 608 5.70 31.90 -25.44
C ASN A 608 4.59 32.57 -26.27
N ARG A 609 4.56 33.91 -26.32
CA ARG A 609 3.58 34.63 -27.16
C ARG A 609 3.73 34.30 -28.65
N TRP A 610 4.97 34.19 -29.15
CA TRP A 610 5.22 33.74 -30.53
C TRP A 610 4.69 32.33 -30.79
N ALA A 611 4.82 31.43 -29.81
CA ALA A 611 4.32 30.05 -29.90
C ALA A 611 2.79 29.95 -29.73
N GLY A 612 2.11 31.06 -29.45
CA GLY A 612 0.64 31.13 -29.33
C GLY A 612 0.10 31.07 -27.90
N PHE A 613 0.96 31.13 -26.88
CA PHE A 613 0.50 31.20 -25.50
C PHE A 613 -0.18 32.54 -25.20
N LEU A 614 -1.33 32.47 -24.53
CA LEU A 614 -2.11 33.60 -24.03
C LEU A 614 -1.82 33.81 -22.55
N GLU A 615 -1.25 34.97 -22.20
CA GLU A 615 -1.01 35.37 -20.82
C GLU A 615 -2.34 35.60 -20.09
N GLN A 616 -2.51 34.98 -18.93
CA GLN A 616 -3.73 35.07 -18.11
C GLN A 616 -3.59 36.09 -16.97
N GLY A 617 -2.37 36.30 -16.49
CA GLY A 617 -2.07 37.20 -15.38
C GLY A 617 -0.83 36.77 -14.61
N GLU A 618 -0.47 37.56 -13.60
CA GLU A 618 0.57 37.22 -12.64
C GLU A 618 -0.03 36.45 -11.46
N VAL A 619 0.67 35.42 -11.00
CA VAL A 619 0.32 34.60 -9.83
C VAL A 619 1.52 34.51 -8.90
N ASP A 620 1.28 34.54 -7.60
CA ASP A 620 2.32 34.37 -6.59
C ASP A 620 2.51 32.88 -6.29
N LEU A 621 3.70 32.37 -6.59
CA LEU A 621 4.16 31.03 -6.24
C LEU A 621 5.16 31.13 -5.08
N PRO A 622 5.44 30.04 -4.34
CA PRO A 622 6.30 30.08 -3.15
C PRO A 622 7.68 30.72 -3.35
N ASP A 623 8.21 30.64 -4.57
CA ASP A 623 9.56 31.04 -4.96
C ASP A 623 9.61 32.27 -5.89
N LYS A 624 8.51 32.63 -6.57
CA LYS A 624 8.47 33.70 -7.58
C LYS A 624 7.07 34.26 -7.82
N THR A 625 7.01 35.48 -8.37
CA THR A 625 5.81 35.97 -9.07
C THR A 625 5.91 35.53 -10.54
N ALA A 626 4.99 34.65 -10.97
CA ALA A 626 5.01 34.03 -12.29
C ALA A 626 3.92 34.60 -13.20
N CYS A 627 4.19 34.70 -14.50
CA CYS A 627 3.20 35.07 -15.51
C CYS A 627 2.55 33.80 -16.08
N LEU A 628 1.38 33.42 -15.56
CA LEU A 628 0.64 32.25 -15.99
C LEU A 628 0.14 32.43 -17.43
N SER A 629 0.48 31.49 -18.31
CA SER A 629 0.07 31.53 -19.72
C SER A 629 -0.39 30.17 -20.20
N PHE A 630 -1.37 30.16 -21.11
CA PHE A 630 -1.97 28.95 -21.66
C PHE A 630 -1.88 28.88 -23.18
N LEU A 631 -1.63 27.68 -23.70
CA LEU A 631 -1.78 27.37 -25.12
C LEU A 631 -2.80 26.23 -25.26
N ASP A 632 -4.02 26.54 -25.68
CA ASP A 632 -5.01 25.52 -26.02
C ASP A 632 -4.61 24.80 -27.33
N ARG A 633 -4.80 23.47 -27.38
CA ARG A 633 -4.53 22.63 -28.56
C ARG A 633 -5.23 23.15 -29.80
N ALA A 634 -6.48 23.63 -29.66
CA ALA A 634 -7.26 24.20 -30.76
C ALA A 634 -6.62 25.46 -31.37
N ASN A 635 -5.79 26.16 -30.60
CA ASN A 635 -5.10 27.38 -31.01
C ASN A 635 -3.66 27.12 -31.45
N HIS A 636 -3.14 25.90 -31.26
CA HIS A 636 -1.79 25.52 -31.68
C HIS A 636 -1.69 25.51 -33.21
N ARG A 637 -0.65 26.17 -33.72
CA ARG A 637 -0.34 26.22 -35.14
C ARG A 637 0.75 25.20 -35.44
N ASP A 638 0.63 24.53 -36.59
CA ASP A 638 1.64 23.59 -37.08
C ASP A 638 3.06 24.22 -37.01
N PRO A 639 3.95 23.67 -36.17
CA PRO A 639 5.28 24.23 -35.92
C PRO A 639 6.14 24.31 -37.19
N SER A 640 5.92 23.41 -38.16
CA SER A 640 6.62 23.41 -39.44
C SER A 640 6.27 24.62 -40.32
N ARG A 641 5.16 25.31 -40.01
CA ARG A 641 4.64 26.48 -40.75
C ARG A 641 4.91 27.81 -40.04
N LEU A 642 5.47 27.79 -38.84
CA LEU A 642 5.81 29.01 -38.11
C LEU A 642 7.12 29.59 -38.66
N SER A 643 7.09 30.88 -39.03
CA SER A 643 8.31 31.58 -39.44
C SER A 643 9.24 31.76 -38.24
N LEU A 644 10.47 31.25 -38.37
CA LEU A 644 11.52 31.45 -37.37
C LEU A 644 12.17 32.85 -37.48
N ASP A 645 11.96 33.56 -38.61
CA ASP A 645 12.74 34.72 -39.04
C ASP A 645 12.06 36.09 -38.87
N THR A 646 10.97 36.20 -38.11
CA THR A 646 10.35 37.53 -37.88
C THR A 646 11.20 38.36 -36.92
N ALA A 647 12.10 39.15 -37.50
CA ALA A 647 12.67 40.35 -36.91
C ALA A 647 11.69 41.51 -37.19
N GLY A 648 10.83 41.82 -36.22
CA GLY A 648 10.03 43.06 -36.20
C GLY A 648 8.71 43.00 -36.97
N SER A 649 7.67 42.45 -36.34
CA SER A 649 6.31 43.00 -36.48
C SER A 649 5.54 42.68 -35.19
N GLU A 650 5.19 43.73 -34.46
CA GLU A 650 4.22 43.66 -33.37
C GLU A 650 2.85 43.36 -33.99
N ASP A 651 2.49 42.09 -34.09
CA ASP A 651 1.09 41.73 -34.33
C ASP A 651 0.35 41.89 -32.99
N HIS A 652 -0.33 43.02 -32.85
CA HIS A 652 -1.39 43.21 -31.87
C HIS A 652 -2.44 42.11 -32.05
N ILE A 653 -2.44 41.13 -31.13
CA ILE A 653 -3.58 40.25 -30.94
C ILE A 653 -4.45 40.91 -29.87
N ASP A 654 -5.61 41.42 -30.29
CA ASP A 654 -6.64 41.94 -29.40
C ASP A 654 -6.99 40.90 -28.32
N ALA A 655 -6.94 41.32 -27.06
CA ALA A 655 -7.39 40.53 -25.92
C ALA A 655 -8.93 40.41 -25.93
N PRO A 656 -9.50 39.19 -25.88
CA PRO A 656 -10.89 39.03 -25.45
C PRO A 656 -10.94 39.02 -23.91
N ASN A 657 -11.69 39.98 -23.37
CA ASN A 657 -12.27 40.10 -22.03
C ASN A 657 -11.72 39.23 -20.87
N THR A 658 -11.20 39.96 -19.89
CA THR A 658 -11.06 39.64 -18.47
C THR A 658 -12.10 38.66 -17.91
N LEU A 659 -11.58 37.74 -17.09
CA LEU A 659 -12.27 36.88 -16.12
C LEU A 659 -13.55 37.52 -15.56
N ASN A 660 -14.71 36.92 -15.87
CA ASN A 660 -15.88 37.03 -15.00
C ASN A 660 -15.56 36.25 -13.72
N THR A 661 -15.33 36.99 -12.63
CA THR A 661 -15.56 36.52 -11.27
C THR A 661 -16.94 35.88 -11.18
N VAL A 662 -16.99 34.56 -11.03
CA VAL A 662 -18.22 33.87 -10.62
C VAL A 662 -18.29 34.04 -9.11
N GLU A 663 -19.16 34.96 -8.67
CA GLU A 663 -19.64 35.01 -7.29
C GLU A 663 -20.28 33.67 -6.94
N ALA A 664 -19.81 33.08 -5.84
CA ALA A 664 -20.44 31.93 -5.21
C ALA A 664 -21.88 32.29 -4.83
N THR A 665 -22.84 31.56 -5.39
CA THR A 665 -24.21 31.49 -4.86
C THR A 665 -24.64 30.03 -4.77
N ALA A 666 -25.02 29.67 -3.52
CA ALA A 666 -25.64 28.44 -3.02
C ALA A 666 -24.75 27.19 -2.90
#